data_AF-A0A495X706-F1
#
_entry.id   AF-A0A495X706-F1
#
_cell.length_a   1.000
_cell.length_b   1.000
_cell.length_c   1.000
_cell.angle_alpha   90.00
_cell.angle_beta   90.00
_cell.angle_gamma   90.00
#
_symmetry.space_group_name_H-M   'P 1'
#
loop_
_entity.id
_entity.type
_entity.pdbx_description
1 polymer ?
#
loop_
_entity_poly.entity_id
_entity_poly.type
_entity_poly.pdbx_seq_one_letter_code
_entity_poly.pdbx_strand_id
1 'polypeptide(L)'
;MRWDGQKDGADRQQALPGLPGLVRSVRTPDFADVVFHEVRAKSVLNKVPGGRLPFSWTVNPYRGCTHGCTYCLSGDTPVLLADGRTKPIAELALGEEVFGTRQGRFVTTRVQAHWTTVKPAYRVTLEDGTQVVASGDHRFLSDDGWKHVTPGRCADFEERPFLTKGTRLLGTGRFATPPARTAEYRRGYLWGVVRGGLPADPDVLARAQEYAGGRVPRDGELVEWPTTPDDEWSKGFLAGLFDARGTATGGELVLSSSDSAVFEAAVVSLMRLKISHVIEVRGVRITGGLAERLRFLHLVGPAVARGNAVEGMPVPTSPRLGVVSVEALGVNRTLYDISTGTGDFVANGLVSHNCFARNTHTYLDLDAGHDFDSQVVVKVNAVEVLTAQLKSKRWRREHVAMGTNTDPYQRAEGRYALMPGIVKALADSGTPFSILTKGTVLSRDIPLLARVSESVPVGLGVSIALLDRELQSGLEPGTPSPQARLELVRRVRDAGLPCGVFVAPVLPGLTDSEEQLDGLLAQIAAAGASGVTVLPLHLRPGAREWFARWLVASRPDLAATYRRLYARGSYVDARYRKWLADRIQPLLRRHGLDVKGGRDAVGVPGDDDGVWPEGSLPADVPGPRAVDQEQLTLL
;
A
#
# COMPACT_ATOMS: atom_id res chain seq x y z
N MET A 1 -32.74 -19.88 8.43
CA MET A 1 -32.83 -19.64 9.88
C MET A 1 -31.63 -20.26 10.58
N ARG A 2 -30.62 -19.45 10.99
CA ARG A 2 -29.62 -19.84 12.01
C ARG A 2 -28.72 -18.70 12.53
N TRP A 3 -29.15 -17.43 12.45
CA TRP A 3 -28.48 -16.28 13.10
C TRP A 3 -29.48 -15.19 13.54
N ASP A 4 -30.68 -15.56 13.98
CA ASP A 4 -31.68 -14.62 14.56
C ASP A 4 -31.45 -14.33 16.07
N GLY A 5 -30.44 -14.94 16.69
CA GLY A 5 -30.26 -14.94 18.15
C GLY A 5 -29.40 -13.82 18.74
N GLN A 6 -29.06 -12.75 18.02
CA GLN A 6 -28.27 -11.61 18.55
C GLN A 6 -29.14 -10.38 18.86
N LYS A 7 -30.37 -10.57 19.32
CA LYS A 7 -31.17 -9.51 19.93
C LYS A 7 -30.94 -9.54 21.44
N ASP A 8 -29.87 -8.91 21.91
CA ASP A 8 -29.80 -8.51 23.32
C ASP A 8 -30.40 -7.10 23.46
N GLY A 9 -31.53 -7.03 24.14
CA GLY A 9 -32.21 -5.81 24.52
C GLY A 9 -31.55 -5.09 25.71
N ALA A 10 -31.95 -3.82 25.87
CA ALA A 10 -31.53 -2.83 26.87
C ALA A 10 -30.14 -2.20 26.62
N ASP A 11 -29.95 -0.87 26.58
CA ASP A 11 -30.80 0.24 26.99
C ASP A 11 -30.38 1.52 26.24
N ARG A 12 -31.34 2.40 25.96
CA ARG A 12 -31.17 3.64 25.18
C ARG A 12 -30.79 4.79 26.10
N GLN A 13 -29.64 5.43 25.89
CA GLN A 13 -29.49 6.90 25.92
C GLN A 13 -28.07 7.35 25.52
N GLN A 14 -28.02 8.30 24.58
CA GLN A 14 -26.87 9.09 24.09
C GLN A 14 -25.64 8.33 23.56
N ALA A 15 -25.82 7.63 22.44
CA ALA A 15 -24.76 7.32 21.48
C ALA A 15 -25.36 7.35 20.07
N LEU A 16 -24.56 7.59 19.04
CA LEU A 16 -24.96 7.38 17.63
C LEU A 16 -25.68 6.02 17.51
N PRO A 17 -26.83 5.91 16.81
CA PRO A 17 -27.58 4.66 16.74
C PRO A 17 -26.67 3.48 16.35
N GLY A 18 -26.63 2.42 17.18
CA GLY A 18 -25.94 1.17 16.86
C GLY A 18 -24.52 0.94 17.44
N LEU A 19 -23.85 1.92 18.05
CA LEU A 19 -22.48 1.74 18.59
C LEU A 19 -22.40 1.90 20.13
N PRO A 20 -22.78 0.87 20.92
CA PRO A 20 -22.67 0.93 22.38
C PRO A 20 -21.19 1.01 22.83
N GLY A 21 -20.89 1.96 23.73
CA GLY A 21 -19.55 2.14 24.28
C GLY A 21 -18.59 2.97 23.42
N LEU A 22 -19.10 3.71 22.44
CA LEU A 22 -18.32 4.69 21.66
C LEU A 22 -17.65 5.71 22.59
N VAL A 23 -16.32 5.80 22.48
CA VAL A 23 -15.51 6.82 23.16
C VAL A 23 -15.39 8.04 22.28
N ARG A 24 -14.95 7.83 21.03
CA ARG A 24 -14.79 8.87 20.02
C ARG A 24 -14.66 8.28 18.63
N SER A 25 -15.00 9.08 17.63
CA SER A 25 -14.69 8.80 16.22
C SER A 25 -13.48 9.63 15.83
N VAL A 26 -12.37 8.99 15.47
CA VAL A 26 -11.11 9.66 15.11
C VAL A 26 -10.90 9.57 13.61
N ARG A 27 -10.74 10.73 12.96
CA ARG A 27 -10.14 10.84 11.64
C ARG A 27 -8.69 11.25 11.84
N THR A 28 -7.77 10.44 11.37
CA THR A 28 -6.34 10.67 11.56
C THR A 28 -5.71 11.07 10.24
N PRO A 29 -4.73 11.99 10.21
CA PRO A 29 -4.03 12.36 8.97
C PRO A 29 -3.45 11.15 8.22
N ASP A 30 -2.94 10.17 8.97
CA ASP A 30 -2.37 8.92 8.44
C ASP A 30 -3.40 7.99 7.76
N PHE A 31 -4.70 8.28 7.90
CA PHE A 31 -5.83 7.49 7.37
C PHE A 31 -7.00 8.40 7.01
N ALA A 32 -6.78 9.38 6.12
CA ALA A 32 -7.70 10.50 5.89
C ALA A 32 -9.13 10.15 5.42
N ASP A 33 -9.37 8.89 5.01
CA ASP A 33 -10.67 8.36 4.59
C ASP A 33 -11.18 7.20 5.47
N VAL A 34 -10.50 6.93 6.59
CA VAL A 34 -10.92 5.96 7.59
C VAL A 34 -11.30 6.69 8.87
N VAL A 35 -12.52 6.46 9.33
CA VAL A 35 -13.00 6.86 10.64
C VAL A 35 -12.77 5.68 11.58
N PHE A 36 -11.90 5.85 12.56
CA PHE A 36 -11.77 4.88 13.63
C PHE A 36 -12.80 5.18 14.71
N HIS A 37 -13.75 4.27 14.92
CA HIS A 37 -14.68 4.33 16.04
C HIS A 37 -14.04 3.62 17.22
N GLU A 38 -13.38 4.40 18.07
CA GLU A 38 -12.79 3.87 19.29
C GLU A 38 -13.91 3.58 20.29
N VAL A 39 -14.04 2.32 20.68
CA VAL A 39 -15.06 1.85 21.63
C VAL A 39 -14.40 1.20 22.83
N ARG A 40 -15.04 1.33 24.00
CA ARG A 40 -14.74 0.50 25.17
C ARG A 40 -15.63 -0.74 25.13
N ALA A 41 -15.01 -1.89 24.89
CA ALA A 41 -15.70 -3.17 24.92
C ALA A 41 -15.94 -3.61 26.38
N LYS A 42 -17.09 -4.23 26.64
CA LYS A 42 -17.37 -4.94 27.91
C LYS A 42 -16.79 -6.36 27.92
N SER A 43 -16.66 -6.96 26.74
CA SER A 43 -16.07 -8.29 26.52
C SER A 43 -15.31 -8.30 25.19
N VAL A 44 -14.21 -9.03 25.14
CA VAL A 44 -13.47 -9.26 23.89
C VAL A 44 -13.29 -10.73 23.54
N LEU A 45 -13.41 -11.63 24.52
CA LEU A 45 -13.58 -13.08 24.29
C LEU A 45 -15.01 -13.38 23.84
N ASN A 46 -15.14 -14.06 22.70
CA ASN A 46 -16.42 -14.47 22.14
C ASN A 46 -16.45 -15.99 22.04
N LYS A 47 -17.46 -16.61 22.65
CA LYS A 47 -17.67 -18.06 22.57
C LYS A 47 -18.18 -18.42 21.18
N VAL A 48 -17.60 -19.43 20.56
CA VAL A 48 -18.04 -19.96 19.27
C VAL A 48 -19.21 -20.92 19.51
N PRO A 49 -20.41 -20.65 18.96
CA PRO A 49 -21.55 -21.55 19.11
C PRO A 49 -21.40 -22.76 18.17
N GLY A 50 -21.56 -23.97 18.74
CA GLY A 50 -21.48 -25.24 18.01
C GLY A 50 -20.05 -25.81 17.96
N GLY A 51 -19.87 -27.04 18.44
CA GLY A 51 -18.57 -27.72 18.57
C GLY A 51 -17.94 -28.23 17.26
N ARG A 52 -18.14 -27.53 16.14
CA ARG A 52 -17.67 -27.93 14.80
C ARG A 52 -16.32 -27.33 14.41
N LEU A 53 -15.89 -26.28 15.10
CA LEU A 53 -14.56 -25.67 14.90
C LEU A 53 -13.59 -26.22 15.95
N PRO A 54 -12.27 -26.30 15.67
CA PRO A 54 -11.30 -26.85 16.61
C PRO A 54 -11.01 -25.94 17.82
N PHE A 55 -11.68 -24.78 17.91
CA PHE A 55 -11.57 -23.80 18.99
C PHE A 55 -12.94 -23.40 19.53
N SER A 56 -13.02 -23.14 20.84
CA SER A 56 -14.24 -22.70 21.52
C SER A 56 -14.37 -21.18 21.63
N TRP A 57 -13.29 -20.44 21.40
CA TRP A 57 -13.21 -19.00 21.68
C TRP A 57 -12.51 -18.22 20.56
N THR A 58 -12.91 -16.96 20.41
CA THR A 58 -12.24 -16.00 19.51
C THR A 58 -12.03 -14.64 20.17
N VAL A 59 -11.00 -13.92 19.73
CA VAL A 59 -10.76 -12.52 20.10
C VAL A 59 -10.64 -11.70 18.82
N ASN A 60 -11.37 -10.59 18.77
CA ASN A 60 -11.33 -9.64 17.64
C ASN A 60 -11.19 -8.21 18.19
N PRO A 61 -10.00 -7.59 18.11
CA PRO A 61 -9.78 -6.21 18.54
C PRO A 61 -10.35 -5.17 17.56
N TYR A 62 -10.50 -5.55 16.29
CA TYR A 62 -10.99 -4.71 15.21
C TYR A 62 -12.29 -5.25 14.62
N ARG A 63 -13.16 -4.34 14.18
CA ARG A 63 -14.34 -4.64 13.35
C ARG A 63 -14.35 -3.68 12.17
N GLY A 64 -14.27 -4.22 10.95
CA GLY A 64 -13.88 -3.48 9.74
C GLY A 64 -12.52 -3.96 9.22
N CYS A 65 -12.18 -3.69 7.96
CA CYS A 65 -10.91 -4.08 7.36
C CYS A 65 -10.38 -2.96 6.45
N THR A 66 -9.09 -2.63 6.49
CA THR A 66 -8.53 -1.45 5.80
C THR A 66 -7.82 -1.77 4.49
N HIS A 67 -8.12 -2.91 3.87
CA HIS A 67 -7.30 -3.42 2.77
C HIS A 67 -7.56 -2.76 1.42
N GLY A 68 -8.67 -2.11 1.09
CA GLY A 68 -8.82 -1.53 -0.26
C GLY A 68 -8.00 -0.22 -0.52
N CYS A 69 -7.77 0.14 -1.80
CA CYS A 69 -6.94 1.27 -2.24
C CYS A 69 -7.61 2.18 -3.32
N THR A 70 -7.93 3.44 -2.96
CA THR A 70 -8.55 4.53 -3.76
C THR A 70 -7.64 5.36 -4.68
N TYR A 71 -6.52 5.93 -4.22
CA TYR A 71 -5.76 6.97 -4.95
C TYR A 71 -4.50 6.40 -5.60
N CYS A 72 -4.35 6.47 -6.92
CA CYS A 72 -3.13 5.99 -7.59
C CYS A 72 -2.74 6.89 -8.75
N LEU A 73 -1.45 6.90 -9.09
CA LEU A 73 -0.82 7.67 -10.16
C LEU A 73 -0.12 6.74 -11.17
N SER A 74 0.15 7.21 -12.38
CA SER A 74 0.92 6.43 -13.35
C SER A 74 2.37 6.24 -12.89
N GLY A 75 2.98 5.11 -13.21
CA GLY A 75 4.28 4.72 -12.67
C GLY A 75 5.44 5.65 -13.03
N ASP A 76 5.33 6.32 -14.17
CA ASP A 76 6.26 7.33 -14.66
C ASP A 76 6.10 8.69 -13.97
N THR A 77 5.12 8.85 -13.07
CA THR A 77 4.88 10.12 -12.38
C THR A 77 6.06 10.44 -11.46
N PRO A 78 6.81 11.55 -11.67
CA PRO A 78 7.97 11.87 -10.87
C PRO A 78 7.56 12.39 -9.48
N VAL A 79 8.10 11.80 -8.42
CA VAL A 79 7.93 12.24 -7.03
C VAL A 79 9.14 13.04 -6.57
N LEU A 80 8.91 14.12 -5.84
CA LEU A 80 9.98 14.98 -5.31
C LEU A 80 10.64 14.34 -4.09
N LEU A 81 11.92 14.00 -4.21
CA LEU A 81 12.75 13.46 -3.13
C LEU A 81 13.17 14.58 -2.16
N ALA A 82 13.52 14.22 -0.92
CA ALA A 82 13.98 15.17 0.10
C ALA A 82 15.27 15.92 -0.29
N ASP A 83 16.08 15.31 -1.17
CA ASP A 83 17.26 15.92 -1.76
C ASP A 83 16.94 16.81 -2.99
N GLY A 84 15.66 17.09 -3.25
CA GLY A 84 15.11 17.91 -4.34
C GLY A 84 15.23 17.33 -5.75
N ARG A 85 15.78 16.12 -5.92
CA ARG A 85 15.69 15.36 -7.18
C ARG A 85 14.30 14.76 -7.34
N THR A 86 14.08 14.11 -8.48
CA THR A 86 12.84 13.38 -8.74
C THR A 86 13.12 11.92 -9.06
N LYS A 87 12.17 11.07 -8.72
CA LYS A 87 12.18 9.66 -9.05
C LYS A 87 10.78 9.20 -9.47
N PRO A 88 10.62 8.39 -10.51
CA PRO A 88 9.32 7.83 -10.86
C PRO A 88 8.70 7.11 -9.66
N ILE A 89 7.40 7.31 -9.42
CA ILE A 89 6.70 6.69 -8.29
C ILE A 89 6.87 5.17 -8.28
N ALA A 90 6.92 4.53 -9.46
CA ALA A 90 7.11 3.10 -9.61
C ALA A 90 8.47 2.57 -9.12
N GLU A 91 9.46 3.44 -8.99
CA GLU A 91 10.82 3.07 -8.60
C GLU A 91 11.12 3.39 -7.14
N LEU A 92 10.18 4.02 -6.41
CA LEU A 92 10.37 4.37 -5.01
C LEU A 92 10.49 3.12 -4.12
N ALA A 93 11.40 3.20 -3.15
CA ALA A 93 11.63 2.15 -2.16
C ALA A 93 11.15 2.58 -0.77
N LEU A 94 10.83 1.59 0.08
CA LEU A 94 10.46 1.84 1.47
C LEU A 94 11.62 2.52 2.22
N GLY A 95 11.28 3.52 3.02
CA GLY A 95 12.23 4.29 3.81
C GLY A 95 12.90 5.47 3.08
N GLU A 96 12.77 5.58 1.75
CA GLU A 96 13.24 6.75 0.99
C GLU A 96 12.55 8.02 1.48
N GLU A 97 13.30 9.12 1.52
CA GLU A 97 12.80 10.42 1.99
C GLU A 97 12.27 11.23 0.80
N VAL A 98 11.02 11.67 0.92
CA VAL A 98 10.29 12.46 -0.06
C VAL A 98 9.70 13.71 0.59
N PHE A 99 9.26 14.67 -0.21
CA PHE A 99 8.50 15.80 0.30
C PHE A 99 7.00 15.52 0.32
N GLY A 100 6.41 15.72 1.50
CA GLY A 100 4.97 15.94 1.69
C GLY A 100 4.70 17.37 2.15
N THR A 101 3.52 17.61 2.72
CA THR A 101 3.14 18.92 3.23
C THR A 101 2.64 18.88 4.67
N ARG A 102 2.87 19.98 5.40
CA ARG A 102 2.27 20.22 6.72
C ARG A 102 2.02 21.71 6.85
N GLN A 103 0.77 22.08 7.16
CA GLN A 103 0.37 23.49 7.32
C GLN A 103 0.76 24.35 6.09
N GLY A 104 0.62 23.81 4.88
CA GLY A 104 0.93 24.52 3.63
C GLY A 104 2.42 24.70 3.34
N ARG A 105 3.31 23.97 4.03
CA ARG A 105 4.76 24.01 3.81
C ARG A 105 5.29 22.63 3.49
N PHE A 106 6.36 22.55 2.70
CA PHE A 106 7.04 21.29 2.42
C PHE A 106 7.71 20.74 3.69
N VAL A 107 7.56 19.45 3.94
CA VAL A 107 8.21 18.75 5.07
C VAL A 107 8.74 17.42 4.59
N THR A 108 9.93 17.05 5.07
CA THR A 108 10.52 15.74 4.78
C THR A 108 9.71 14.64 5.44
N THR A 109 9.43 13.58 4.70
CA THR A 109 8.70 12.40 5.18
C THR A 109 9.25 11.13 4.51
N ARG A 110 8.92 9.96 5.06
CA ARG A 110 9.43 8.67 4.54
C ARG A 110 8.34 7.90 3.82
N VAL A 111 8.71 7.21 2.76
CA VAL A 111 7.86 6.19 2.12
C VAL A 111 7.68 5.02 3.09
N GLN A 112 6.47 4.86 3.61
CA GLN A 112 6.11 3.82 4.59
C GLN A 112 5.57 2.55 3.91
N ALA A 113 4.95 2.71 2.74
CA ALA A 113 4.43 1.63 1.94
C ALA A 113 4.38 2.07 0.47
N HIS A 114 4.50 1.10 -0.45
CA HIS A 114 4.50 1.31 -1.89
C HIS A 114 3.78 0.12 -2.54
N TRP A 115 2.81 0.38 -3.42
CA TRP A 115 2.05 -0.69 -4.06
C TRP A 115 1.46 -0.26 -5.41
N THR A 116 0.90 -1.24 -6.12
CA THR A 116 0.29 -1.08 -7.43
C THR A 116 -1.16 -1.57 -7.46
N THR A 117 -1.96 -0.93 -8.31
CA THR A 117 -3.35 -1.28 -8.59
C THR A 117 -3.65 -1.08 -10.08
N VAL A 118 -4.41 -1.98 -10.70
CA VAL A 118 -4.88 -1.82 -12.08
C VAL A 118 -6.32 -1.28 -12.07
N LYS A 119 -6.56 -0.11 -12.65
CA LYS A 119 -7.90 0.51 -12.70
C LYS A 119 -8.02 1.54 -13.84
N PRO A 120 -9.24 2.02 -14.16
CA PRO A 120 -9.42 3.07 -15.15
C PRO A 120 -8.59 4.31 -14.80
N ALA A 121 -7.83 4.78 -15.78
CA ALA A 121 -6.94 5.91 -15.64
C ALA A 121 -7.49 7.14 -16.37
N TYR A 122 -7.26 8.30 -15.78
CA TYR A 122 -7.69 9.58 -16.25
C TYR A 122 -6.48 10.49 -16.38
N ARG A 123 -6.39 11.20 -17.51
CA ARG A 123 -5.40 12.25 -17.71
C ARG A 123 -5.99 13.57 -17.23
N VAL A 124 -5.35 14.19 -16.26
CA VAL A 124 -5.61 15.57 -15.85
C VAL A 124 -4.60 16.45 -16.58
N THR A 125 -5.08 17.48 -17.28
CA THR A 125 -4.27 18.47 -17.98
C THR A 125 -4.49 19.85 -17.37
N LEU A 126 -3.41 20.57 -17.04
CA LEU A 126 -3.45 21.93 -16.49
C LEU A 126 -3.04 22.98 -17.54
N GLU A 127 -3.34 24.25 -17.25
CA GLU A 127 -3.09 25.39 -18.15
C GLU A 127 -1.62 25.60 -18.51
N ASP A 128 -0.69 25.27 -17.61
CA ASP A 128 0.76 25.32 -17.86
C ASP A 128 1.28 24.14 -18.68
N GLY A 129 0.41 23.22 -19.09
CA GLY A 129 0.76 21.99 -19.80
C GLY A 129 1.19 20.84 -18.91
N THR A 130 1.09 20.97 -17.57
CA THR A 130 1.27 19.85 -16.65
C THR A 130 0.23 18.77 -16.95
N GLN A 131 0.70 17.54 -17.09
CA GLN A 131 -0.15 16.37 -17.25
C GLN A 131 0.18 15.36 -16.17
N VAL A 132 -0.86 14.83 -15.55
CA VAL A 132 -0.74 13.72 -14.60
C VAL A 132 -1.81 12.69 -14.92
N VAL A 133 -1.40 11.42 -14.92
CA VAL A 133 -2.32 10.30 -15.13
C VAL A 133 -2.59 9.67 -13.77
N ALA A 134 -3.86 9.61 -13.40
CA ALA A 134 -4.30 9.19 -12.08
C ALA A 134 -5.57 8.35 -12.15
N SER A 135 -5.91 7.63 -11.08
CA SER A 135 -7.22 7.01 -10.96
C SER A 135 -8.31 8.05 -10.74
N GLY A 136 -9.56 7.76 -11.13
CA GLY A 136 -10.67 8.70 -10.97
C GLY A 136 -10.92 9.12 -9.52
N ASP A 137 -10.59 8.27 -8.56
CA ASP A 137 -10.71 8.63 -7.16
C ASP A 137 -9.53 9.44 -6.62
N HIS A 138 -8.38 9.52 -7.31
CA HIS A 138 -7.19 10.20 -6.79
C HIS A 138 -7.52 11.65 -6.41
N ARG A 139 -6.91 12.19 -5.34
CA ARG A 139 -7.16 13.56 -4.90
C ARG A 139 -5.91 14.42 -5.06
N PHE A 140 -6.14 15.63 -5.54
CA PHE A 140 -5.15 16.70 -5.54
C PHE A 140 -5.63 17.82 -4.61
N LEU A 141 -4.68 18.51 -3.97
CA LEU A 141 -4.99 19.67 -3.15
C LEU A 141 -5.22 20.89 -4.08
N SER A 142 -6.38 21.52 -3.96
CA SER A 142 -6.73 22.80 -4.59
C SER A 142 -6.77 23.94 -3.57
N ASP A 143 -6.91 25.17 -4.08
CA ASP A 143 -7.02 26.40 -3.27
C ASP A 143 -8.19 26.41 -2.29
N ASP A 144 -9.20 25.55 -2.53
CA ASP A 144 -10.39 25.38 -1.69
C ASP A 144 -10.51 23.97 -1.07
N GLY A 145 -9.46 23.15 -1.09
CA GLY A 145 -9.39 21.86 -0.38
C GLY A 145 -9.06 20.66 -1.27
N TRP A 146 -9.34 19.44 -0.80
CA TRP A 146 -9.03 18.23 -1.58
C TRP A 146 -10.13 17.92 -2.59
N LYS A 147 -9.75 17.65 -3.85
CA LYS A 147 -10.69 17.35 -4.95
C LYS A 147 -10.32 16.03 -5.62
N HIS A 148 -11.32 15.17 -5.84
CA HIS A 148 -11.16 13.92 -6.60
C HIS A 148 -11.01 14.18 -8.09
N VAL A 149 -10.29 13.32 -8.82
CA VAL A 149 -10.13 13.47 -10.27
C VAL A 149 -11.47 13.40 -11.01
N THR A 150 -12.37 12.50 -10.61
CA THR A 150 -13.71 12.36 -11.21
C THR A 150 -14.83 12.54 -10.19
N PRO A 151 -16.04 12.93 -10.64
CA PRO A 151 -17.23 12.92 -9.79
C PRO A 151 -17.54 11.51 -9.27
N GLY A 152 -18.33 11.44 -8.20
CA GLY A 152 -18.76 10.22 -7.53
C GLY A 152 -19.63 10.54 -6.32
N ARG A 153 -20.36 9.56 -5.79
CA ARG A 153 -21.20 9.77 -4.59
C ARG A 153 -20.40 9.57 -3.30
N CYS A 154 -20.66 10.38 -2.28
CA CYS A 154 -20.15 10.18 -0.91
C CYS A 154 -21.25 9.62 0.02
N ALA A 155 -20.91 9.40 1.30
CA ALA A 155 -21.73 8.68 2.30
C ALA A 155 -23.15 9.25 2.49
N ASP A 156 -23.39 10.50 2.10
CA ASP A 156 -24.67 11.20 2.31
C ASP A 156 -25.47 11.36 0.99
N PHE A 157 -25.15 10.58 -0.05
CA PHE A 157 -25.72 10.67 -1.41
C PHE A 157 -25.47 11.99 -2.15
N GLU A 158 -24.71 12.93 -1.57
CA GLU A 158 -24.21 14.12 -2.24
C GLU A 158 -23.03 13.81 -3.17
N GLU A 159 -22.82 14.67 -4.16
CA GLU A 159 -21.68 14.56 -5.07
C GLU A 159 -20.39 14.96 -4.32
N ARG A 160 -19.39 14.07 -4.33
CA ARG A 160 -18.09 14.34 -3.70
C ARG A 160 -17.41 15.53 -4.37
N PRO A 161 -16.58 16.32 -3.67
CA PRO A 161 -15.77 17.35 -4.32
C PRO A 161 -14.83 16.73 -5.37
N PHE A 162 -14.89 17.23 -6.60
CA PHE A 162 -14.12 16.73 -7.73
C PHE A 162 -13.52 17.87 -8.57
N LEU A 163 -12.57 17.53 -9.42
CA LEU A 163 -11.92 18.46 -10.33
C LEU A 163 -12.90 18.91 -11.40
N THR A 164 -13.15 20.21 -11.45
CA THR A 164 -13.86 20.88 -12.53
C THR A 164 -12.91 21.80 -13.27
N LYS A 165 -13.24 22.13 -14.52
CA LYS A 165 -12.46 23.08 -15.32
C LYS A 165 -12.28 24.39 -14.55
N GLY A 166 -11.05 24.88 -14.46
CA GLY A 166 -10.67 26.08 -13.69
C GLY A 166 -10.34 25.84 -12.21
N THR A 167 -10.52 24.62 -11.68
CA THR A 167 -10.03 24.27 -10.34
C THR A 167 -8.52 24.47 -10.28
N ARG A 168 -8.00 25.24 -9.31
CA ARG A 168 -6.57 25.56 -9.22
C ARG A 168 -5.87 24.64 -8.23
N LEU A 169 -4.91 23.88 -8.72
CA LEU A 169 -4.14 22.94 -7.88
C LEU A 169 -2.95 23.62 -7.20
N LEU A 170 -2.57 23.12 -6.02
CA LEU A 170 -1.40 23.57 -5.29
C LEU A 170 -0.14 22.84 -5.74
N GLY A 171 0.95 23.59 -5.85
CA GLY A 171 2.25 23.06 -6.19
C GLY A 171 3.04 23.92 -7.17
N THR A 172 4.10 23.33 -7.70
CA THR A 172 5.08 23.98 -8.59
C THR A 172 4.77 23.77 -10.07
N GLY A 173 3.89 22.82 -10.41
CA GLY A 173 3.67 22.38 -11.78
C GLY A 173 4.74 21.42 -12.27
N ARG A 174 4.63 21.04 -13.55
CA ARG A 174 5.41 19.97 -14.19
C ARG A 174 6.90 19.99 -13.83
N PHE A 175 7.39 18.86 -13.32
CA PHE A 175 8.83 18.64 -13.17
C PHE A 175 9.49 18.41 -14.52
N ALA A 176 10.72 18.92 -14.67
CA ALA A 176 11.49 18.71 -15.90
C ALA A 176 12.07 17.28 -15.92
N THR A 177 12.19 16.72 -17.12
CA THR A 177 12.85 15.43 -17.31
C THR A 177 14.35 15.58 -17.05
N PRO A 178 14.96 14.71 -16.22
CA PRO A 178 16.40 14.69 -16.01
C PRO A 178 17.21 14.56 -17.31
N PRO A 179 18.46 15.07 -17.37
CA PRO A 179 19.30 14.92 -18.55
C PRO A 179 19.61 13.45 -18.85
N ALA A 180 19.74 13.09 -20.13
CA ALA A 180 20.04 11.73 -20.55
C ALA A 180 21.51 11.33 -20.29
N ARG A 181 22.36 12.29 -19.91
CA ARG A 181 23.79 12.11 -19.61
C ARG A 181 24.57 11.48 -20.77
N THR A 182 24.24 11.91 -21.99
CA THR A 182 24.90 11.53 -23.24
C THR A 182 26.38 11.94 -23.23
N ALA A 183 27.14 11.51 -24.24
CA ALA A 183 28.52 11.97 -24.42
C ALA A 183 28.62 13.50 -24.51
N GLU A 184 27.62 14.14 -25.14
CA GLU A 184 27.52 15.60 -25.24
C GLU A 184 27.29 16.27 -23.89
N TYR A 185 26.38 15.72 -23.06
CA TYR A 185 26.20 16.18 -21.69
C TYR A 185 27.49 16.07 -20.88
N ARG A 186 28.17 14.93 -20.95
CA ARG A 186 29.43 14.69 -20.23
C ARG A 186 30.51 15.69 -20.67
N ARG A 187 30.62 15.94 -21.99
CA ARG A 187 31.53 16.94 -22.54
C ARG A 187 31.18 18.34 -22.05
N GLY A 188 29.91 18.73 -22.11
CA GLY A 188 29.43 20.01 -21.57
C GLY A 188 29.77 20.16 -20.08
N TYR A 189 29.53 19.12 -19.29
CA TYR A 189 29.83 19.10 -17.85
C TYR A 189 31.30 19.38 -17.56
N LEU A 190 32.21 18.70 -18.28
CA LEU A 190 33.65 18.94 -18.17
C LEU A 190 34.02 20.38 -18.55
N TRP A 191 33.42 20.93 -19.61
CA TRP A 191 33.57 22.34 -19.97
C TRP A 191 33.13 23.27 -18.83
N GLY A 192 31.94 23.05 -18.28
CA GLY A 192 31.39 23.88 -17.21
C GLY A 192 32.26 23.85 -15.95
N VAL A 193 32.67 22.66 -15.50
CA VAL A 193 33.41 22.51 -14.24
C VAL A 193 34.87 22.99 -14.35
N VAL A 194 35.54 22.73 -15.47
CA VAL A 194 36.93 23.14 -15.68
C VAL A 194 37.02 24.65 -15.90
N ARG A 195 36.16 25.21 -16.77
CA ARG A 195 36.13 26.66 -17.04
C ARG A 195 35.58 27.46 -15.86
N GLY A 196 34.69 26.87 -15.06
CA GLY A 196 34.26 27.43 -13.79
C GLY A 196 35.34 27.38 -12.71
N GLY A 197 36.39 26.58 -12.89
CA GLY A 197 37.39 26.30 -11.87
C GLY A 197 36.99 25.10 -11.02
N LEU A 198 37.73 24.02 -11.16
CA LEU A 198 37.46 22.73 -10.52
C LEU A 198 37.36 22.87 -8.99
N PRO A 199 36.20 22.61 -8.38
CA PRO A 199 36.02 22.76 -6.93
C PRO A 199 36.62 21.57 -6.16
N ALA A 200 36.86 21.76 -4.86
CA ALA A 200 37.33 20.70 -3.97
C ALA A 200 36.23 19.73 -3.51
N ASP A 201 34.99 19.91 -3.96
CA ASP A 201 33.85 19.08 -3.59
C ASP A 201 34.05 17.62 -4.08
N PRO A 202 34.04 16.62 -3.19
CA PRO A 202 34.31 15.23 -3.55
C PRO A 202 33.35 14.65 -4.59
N ASP A 203 32.07 15.02 -4.55
CA ASP A 203 31.05 14.48 -5.46
C ASP A 203 31.24 15.06 -6.87
N VAL A 204 31.60 16.34 -6.95
CA VAL A 204 31.93 17.01 -8.21
C VAL A 204 33.20 16.43 -8.82
N LEU A 205 34.24 16.20 -8.02
CA LEU A 205 35.49 15.59 -8.46
C LEU A 205 35.28 14.17 -8.97
N ALA A 206 34.53 13.34 -8.24
CA ALA A 206 34.22 11.98 -8.64
C ALA A 206 33.47 11.96 -9.99
N ARG A 207 32.45 12.82 -10.15
CA ARG A 207 31.70 12.92 -11.41
C ARG A 207 32.56 13.43 -12.57
N ALA A 208 33.41 14.43 -12.33
CA ALA A 208 34.31 14.95 -13.36
C ALA A 208 35.33 13.87 -13.81
N GLN A 209 35.88 13.09 -12.89
CA GLN A 209 36.78 11.97 -13.22
C GLN A 209 36.06 10.87 -14.00
N GLU A 210 34.84 10.52 -13.60
CA GLU A 210 34.00 9.55 -14.31
C GLU A 210 33.76 9.99 -15.76
N TYR A 211 33.32 11.24 -15.95
CA TYR A 211 33.00 11.77 -17.28
C TYR A 211 34.24 11.98 -18.16
N ALA A 212 35.40 12.25 -17.56
CA ALA A 212 36.67 12.32 -18.26
C ALA A 212 37.25 10.95 -18.63
N GLY A 213 36.73 9.85 -18.03
CA GLY A 213 37.33 8.52 -18.17
C GLY A 213 38.70 8.40 -17.53
N GLY A 214 38.99 9.20 -16.49
CA GLY A 214 40.29 9.24 -15.83
C GLY A 214 40.67 10.64 -15.32
N ARG A 215 41.81 11.17 -15.79
CA ARG A 215 42.30 12.50 -15.38
C ARG A 215 41.38 13.59 -15.94
N VAL A 216 40.90 14.49 -15.06
CA VAL A 216 40.15 15.68 -15.47
C VAL A 216 41.02 16.59 -16.36
N PRO A 217 40.51 17.08 -17.50
CA PRO A 217 41.24 18.00 -18.37
C PRO A 217 41.63 19.31 -17.65
N ARG A 218 42.75 19.89 -18.06
CA ARG A 218 43.14 21.25 -17.63
C ARG A 218 42.46 22.29 -18.52
N ASP A 219 42.33 23.51 -18.03
CA ASP A 219 41.70 24.63 -18.77
C ASP A 219 42.31 24.83 -20.17
N GLY A 220 43.64 24.79 -20.28
CA GLY A 220 44.35 24.89 -21.57
C GLY A 220 44.19 23.70 -22.53
N GLU A 221 43.59 22.59 -22.08
CA GLU A 221 43.25 21.43 -22.92
C GLU A 221 41.83 21.57 -23.54
N LEU A 222 41.05 22.57 -23.10
CA LEU A 222 39.70 22.88 -23.57
C LEU A 222 39.70 24.21 -24.34
N VAL A 223 40.19 24.18 -25.58
CA VAL A 223 40.42 25.38 -26.40
C VAL A 223 39.28 25.67 -27.38
N GLU A 224 38.73 24.62 -28.01
CA GLU A 224 37.70 24.78 -29.05
C GLU A 224 36.29 24.61 -28.47
N TRP A 225 35.56 25.72 -28.34
CA TRP A 225 34.14 25.70 -28.03
C TRP A 225 33.36 25.03 -29.17
N PRO A 226 32.33 24.22 -28.87
CA PRO A 226 31.47 23.68 -29.91
C PRO A 226 30.79 24.82 -30.67
N THR A 227 30.87 24.77 -32.00
CA THR A 227 30.26 25.77 -32.90
C THR A 227 28.74 25.75 -32.83
N THR A 228 28.14 24.58 -32.61
CA THR A 228 26.70 24.39 -32.43
C THR A 228 26.44 23.43 -31.26
N PRO A 229 26.45 23.91 -30.01
CA PRO A 229 26.12 23.07 -28.85
C PRO A 229 24.68 22.60 -28.93
N ASP A 230 24.41 21.34 -28.60
CA ASP A 230 23.05 20.81 -28.49
C ASP A 230 22.47 21.00 -27.08
N ASP A 231 21.22 20.57 -26.88
CA ASP A 231 20.53 20.72 -25.61
C ASP A 231 21.21 19.91 -24.49
N GLU A 232 21.77 18.73 -24.79
CA GLU A 232 22.45 17.91 -23.80
C GLU A 232 23.79 18.53 -23.39
N TRP A 233 24.56 19.04 -24.34
CA TRP A 233 25.77 19.81 -24.06
C TRP A 233 25.47 21.03 -23.20
N SER A 234 24.44 21.82 -23.54
CA SER A 234 24.05 23.01 -22.76
C SER A 234 23.60 22.65 -21.33
N LYS A 235 22.86 21.55 -21.15
CA LYS A 235 22.53 21.03 -19.80
C LYS A 235 23.80 20.65 -19.04
N GLY A 236 24.71 19.91 -19.68
CA GLY A 236 25.99 19.52 -19.10
C GLY A 236 26.80 20.74 -18.67
N PHE A 237 26.97 21.70 -19.58
CA PHE A 237 27.73 22.93 -19.35
C PHE A 237 27.20 23.72 -18.15
N LEU A 238 25.89 23.94 -18.08
CA LEU A 238 25.28 24.62 -16.94
C LEU A 238 25.42 23.83 -15.64
N ALA A 239 25.38 22.49 -15.69
CA ALA A 239 25.55 21.64 -14.51
C ALA A 239 26.97 21.75 -13.94
N GLY A 240 27.99 21.63 -14.80
CA GLY A 240 29.38 21.78 -14.39
C GLY A 240 29.68 23.20 -13.89
N LEU A 241 29.14 24.22 -14.56
CA LEU A 241 29.30 25.62 -14.15
C LEU A 241 28.62 25.89 -12.80
N PHE A 242 27.42 25.33 -12.58
CA PHE A 242 26.73 25.44 -11.31
C PHE A 242 27.48 24.71 -10.18
N ASP A 243 28.01 23.52 -10.44
CA ASP A 243 28.81 22.77 -9.47
C ASP A 243 30.09 23.53 -9.09
N ALA A 244 30.73 24.23 -10.04
CA ALA A 244 31.94 25.00 -9.81
C ALA A 244 31.69 26.36 -9.13
N ARG A 245 30.68 27.10 -9.58
CA ARG A 245 30.48 28.53 -9.25
C ARG A 245 29.04 28.93 -8.93
N GLY A 246 28.12 27.98 -8.90
CA GLY A 246 26.72 28.20 -8.57
C GLY A 246 26.54 28.55 -7.10
N THR A 247 25.70 29.55 -6.83
CA THR A 247 25.22 29.85 -5.49
C THR A 247 23.71 29.66 -5.39
N ALA A 248 23.24 29.29 -4.21
CA ALA A 248 21.84 29.14 -3.89
C ALA A 248 21.55 29.79 -2.53
N THR A 249 21.19 31.07 -2.53
CA THR A 249 20.99 31.86 -1.31
C THR A 249 19.59 32.44 -1.32
N GLY A 250 18.85 32.33 -0.21
CA GLY A 250 17.48 32.86 -0.12
C GLY A 250 16.49 32.26 -1.14
N GLY A 251 16.85 31.12 -1.73
CA GLY A 251 16.06 30.48 -2.79
C GLY A 251 16.35 30.96 -4.21
N GLU A 252 17.28 31.90 -4.41
CA GLU A 252 17.73 32.36 -5.72
C GLU A 252 18.95 31.56 -6.19
N LEU A 253 18.99 31.19 -7.48
CA LEU A 253 20.14 30.54 -8.10
C LEU A 253 20.91 31.55 -8.94
N VAL A 254 22.22 31.67 -8.70
CA VAL A 254 23.10 32.57 -9.45
C VAL A 254 24.29 31.79 -10.00
N LEU A 255 24.52 31.94 -11.30
CA LEU A 255 25.72 31.47 -11.99
C LEU A 255 26.68 32.64 -12.15
N SER A 256 27.89 32.53 -11.61
CA SER A 256 28.88 33.62 -11.66
C SER A 256 30.13 33.19 -12.45
N SER A 257 30.62 34.09 -13.31
CA SER A 257 31.88 33.93 -14.04
C SER A 257 32.49 35.30 -14.33
N SER A 258 33.81 35.44 -14.17
CA SER A 258 34.57 36.60 -14.64
C SER A 258 35.12 36.41 -16.06
N ASP A 259 35.02 35.20 -16.61
CA ASP A 259 35.38 34.87 -17.99
C ASP A 259 34.17 35.18 -18.89
N SER A 260 34.35 36.07 -19.87
CA SER A 260 33.31 36.53 -20.79
C SER A 260 32.79 35.42 -21.71
N ALA A 261 33.66 34.51 -22.18
CA ALA A 261 33.24 33.40 -23.03
C ALA A 261 32.37 32.40 -22.26
N VAL A 262 32.73 32.11 -21.01
CA VAL A 262 31.94 31.25 -20.11
C VAL A 262 30.59 31.90 -19.80
N PHE A 263 30.60 33.21 -19.55
CA PHE A 263 29.38 33.97 -19.28
C PHE A 263 28.42 33.98 -20.48
N GLU A 264 28.93 34.27 -21.68
CA GLU A 264 28.16 34.23 -22.92
C GLU A 264 27.59 32.83 -23.20
N ALA A 265 28.42 31.78 -23.05
CA ALA A 265 27.97 30.40 -23.20
C ALA A 265 26.87 30.01 -22.20
N ALA A 266 26.93 30.55 -20.97
CA ALA A 266 25.89 30.32 -19.96
C ALA A 266 24.57 30.98 -20.36
N VAL A 267 24.60 32.25 -20.79
CA VAL A 267 23.42 32.97 -21.27
C VAL A 267 22.81 32.27 -22.49
N VAL A 268 23.62 31.89 -23.48
CA VAL A 268 23.15 31.16 -24.67
C VAL A 268 22.53 29.81 -24.30
N SER A 269 23.14 29.08 -23.37
CA SER A 269 22.60 27.79 -22.89
C SER A 269 21.27 27.97 -22.16
N LEU A 270 21.13 29.01 -21.33
CA LEU A 270 19.87 29.32 -20.64
C LEU A 270 18.77 29.72 -21.63
N MET A 271 19.09 30.53 -22.64
CA MET A 271 18.16 30.91 -23.71
C MET A 271 17.69 29.69 -24.51
N ARG A 272 18.63 28.80 -24.89
CA ARG A 272 18.32 27.54 -25.60
C ARG A 272 17.35 26.66 -24.82
N LEU A 273 17.62 26.47 -23.52
CA LEU A 273 16.79 25.66 -22.63
C LEU A 273 15.51 26.37 -22.17
N LYS A 274 15.30 27.63 -22.60
CA LYS A 274 14.17 28.48 -22.24
C LYS A 274 14.01 28.61 -20.72
N ILE A 275 15.13 28.83 -20.03
CA ILE A 275 15.16 29.05 -18.59
C ILE A 275 15.05 30.54 -18.34
N SER A 276 14.10 30.94 -17.50
CA SER A 276 13.88 32.35 -17.16
C SER A 276 15.04 32.89 -16.33
N HIS A 277 15.66 33.98 -16.78
CA HIS A 277 16.85 34.54 -16.13
C HIS A 277 16.95 36.04 -16.33
N VAL A 278 17.74 36.69 -15.47
CA VAL A 278 18.19 38.07 -15.62
C VAL A 278 19.72 38.13 -15.55
N ILE A 279 20.29 39.04 -16.33
CA ILE A 279 21.72 39.32 -16.34
C ILE A 279 22.02 40.38 -15.28
N GLU A 280 23.00 40.10 -14.42
CA GLU A 280 23.49 40.99 -13.38
C GLU A 280 24.99 41.26 -13.54
N VAL A 281 25.49 42.30 -12.88
CA VAL A 281 26.88 42.78 -13.00
C VAL A 281 27.92 41.68 -12.70
N ARG A 282 27.57 40.67 -11.90
CA ARG A 282 28.47 39.59 -11.47
C ARG A 282 27.95 38.18 -11.77
N GLY A 283 26.95 38.03 -12.64
CA GLY A 283 26.42 36.71 -12.97
C GLY A 283 25.06 36.71 -13.64
N VAL A 284 24.50 35.52 -13.81
CA VAL A 284 23.15 35.29 -14.33
C VAL A 284 22.31 34.69 -13.21
N ARG A 285 21.21 35.36 -12.87
CA ARG A 285 20.27 34.88 -11.84
C ARG A 285 19.05 34.26 -12.49
N ILE A 286 18.70 33.04 -12.05
CA ILE A 286 17.49 32.35 -12.47
C ILE A 286 16.28 32.99 -11.79
N THR A 287 15.26 33.34 -12.57
CA THR A 287 14.02 33.99 -12.10
C THR A 287 12.82 33.06 -12.26
N GLY A 288 11.64 33.40 -11.72
CA GLY A 288 10.45 32.55 -11.81
C GLY A 288 10.16 31.69 -10.57
N GLY A 289 10.85 31.96 -9.46
CA GLY A 289 10.56 31.39 -8.15
C GLY A 289 10.88 29.91 -8.05
N LEU A 290 10.17 29.21 -7.14
CA LEU A 290 10.45 27.81 -6.84
C LEU A 290 10.26 26.88 -8.04
N ALA A 291 9.25 27.14 -8.89
CA ALA A 291 8.97 26.32 -10.07
C ALA A 291 10.14 26.35 -11.07
N GLU A 292 10.62 27.53 -11.43
CA GLU A 292 11.76 27.64 -12.36
C GLU A 292 13.06 27.12 -11.74
N ARG A 293 13.22 27.30 -10.43
CA ARG A 293 14.36 26.74 -9.69
C ARG A 293 14.41 25.22 -9.80
N LEU A 294 13.30 24.53 -9.48
CA LEU A 294 13.22 23.07 -9.60
C LEU A 294 13.37 22.64 -11.05
N ARG A 295 12.76 23.35 -12.00
CA ARG A 295 12.94 23.11 -13.44
C ARG A 295 14.42 23.17 -13.83
N PHE A 296 15.17 24.19 -13.41
CA PHE A 296 16.61 24.30 -13.66
C PHE A 296 17.35 23.09 -13.09
N LEU A 297 17.15 22.78 -11.81
CA LEU A 297 17.86 21.70 -11.12
C LEU A 297 17.57 20.33 -11.73
N HIS A 298 16.30 20.06 -12.07
CA HIS A 298 15.89 18.79 -12.69
C HIS A 298 16.41 18.67 -14.13
N LEU A 299 16.30 19.74 -14.93
CA LEU A 299 16.70 19.73 -16.34
C LEU A 299 18.21 19.65 -16.52
N VAL A 300 18.96 20.35 -15.66
CA VAL A 300 20.42 20.49 -15.74
C VAL A 300 21.13 19.35 -15.00
N GLY A 301 20.60 18.93 -13.84
CA GLY A 301 21.12 17.80 -13.07
C GLY A 301 22.52 18.01 -12.47
N PRO A 302 22.78 19.10 -11.71
CA PRO A 302 24.07 19.32 -11.04
C PRO A 302 24.44 18.18 -10.08
N ALA A 303 25.71 18.07 -9.71
CA ALA A 303 26.18 17.09 -8.74
C ALA A 303 25.87 17.52 -7.32
N VAL A 304 26.09 18.79 -7.02
CA VAL A 304 25.83 19.32 -5.70
C VAL A 304 24.33 19.43 -5.44
N ALA A 305 23.90 19.07 -4.23
CA ALA A 305 22.51 19.26 -3.81
C ALA A 305 22.14 20.72 -3.48
N ARG A 306 23.03 21.67 -3.83
CA ARG A 306 22.90 23.08 -3.47
C ARG A 306 21.71 23.69 -4.21
N GLY A 307 20.78 24.29 -3.46
CA GLY A 307 19.54 24.84 -4.01
C GLY A 307 18.36 23.86 -4.08
N ASN A 308 18.58 22.60 -3.73
CA ASN A 308 17.54 21.56 -3.72
C ASN A 308 16.63 21.62 -2.50
N ALA A 309 17.08 22.23 -1.40
CA ALA A 309 16.31 22.33 -0.16
C ALA A 309 15.03 23.14 -0.40
N VAL A 310 13.89 22.46 -0.37
CA VAL A 310 12.54 23.07 -0.34
C VAL A 310 11.90 22.93 1.04
N GLU A 311 12.54 22.22 1.97
CA GLU A 311 12.01 21.99 3.30
C GLU A 311 11.66 23.31 4.00
N GLY A 312 10.47 23.33 4.58
CA GLY A 312 9.92 24.49 5.23
C GLY A 312 9.58 25.63 4.29
N MET A 313 9.68 25.54 2.95
CA MET A 313 9.16 26.56 2.05
C MET A 313 7.62 26.45 1.92
N PRO A 314 6.89 27.56 1.73
CA PRO A 314 5.47 27.51 1.44
C PRO A 314 5.22 26.80 0.09
N VAL A 315 4.18 25.97 0.04
CA VAL A 315 3.72 25.36 -1.20
C VAL A 315 3.16 26.48 -2.10
N PRO A 316 3.67 26.65 -3.33
CA PRO A 316 3.22 27.74 -4.18
C PRO A 316 1.80 27.52 -4.68
N THR A 317 1.10 28.64 -4.87
CA THR A 317 -0.13 28.73 -5.64
C THR A 317 0.17 29.46 -6.94
N SER A 318 -0.28 28.91 -8.06
CA SER A 318 -0.06 29.49 -9.38
C SER A 318 -1.39 29.54 -10.13
N PRO A 319 -1.75 30.68 -10.74
CA PRO A 319 -2.95 30.75 -11.57
C PRO A 319 -2.88 29.80 -12.77
N ARG A 320 -1.67 29.45 -13.23
CA ARG A 320 -1.45 28.55 -14.38
C ARG A 320 -1.62 27.06 -14.05
N LEU A 321 -1.97 26.71 -12.81
CA LEU A 321 -2.30 25.33 -12.41
C LEU A 321 -3.81 25.09 -12.39
N GLY A 322 -4.57 25.85 -13.19
CA GLY A 322 -5.98 25.61 -13.46
C GLY A 322 -6.20 24.34 -14.26
N VAL A 323 -7.16 23.50 -13.86
CA VAL A 323 -7.55 22.29 -14.60
C VAL A 323 -8.19 22.69 -15.93
N VAL A 324 -7.64 22.19 -17.03
CA VAL A 324 -8.17 22.38 -18.40
C VAL A 324 -9.10 21.23 -18.78
N SER A 325 -8.65 19.99 -18.57
CA SER A 325 -9.42 18.79 -18.88
C SER A 325 -9.13 17.64 -17.91
N VAL A 326 -10.13 16.79 -17.74
CA VAL A 326 -10.01 15.46 -17.14
C VAL A 326 -10.57 14.45 -18.13
N GLU A 327 -9.70 13.64 -18.71
CA GLU A 327 -10.03 12.74 -19.82
C GLU A 327 -9.85 11.28 -19.41
N ALA A 328 -10.89 10.47 -19.55
CA ALA A 328 -10.76 9.02 -19.40
C ALA A 328 -9.87 8.47 -20.52
N LEU A 329 -8.85 7.68 -20.16
CA LEU A 329 -7.98 7.03 -21.15
C LEU A 329 -8.65 5.84 -21.85
N GLY A 330 -9.85 5.44 -21.42
CA GLY A 330 -10.61 4.31 -21.99
C GLY A 330 -9.99 2.93 -21.74
N VAL A 331 -8.91 2.86 -20.96
CA VAL A 331 -8.18 1.63 -20.63
C VAL A 331 -7.83 1.58 -19.15
N ASN A 332 -7.74 0.36 -18.62
CA ASN A 332 -7.14 0.14 -17.31
C ASN A 332 -5.61 0.27 -17.43
N ARG A 333 -4.98 0.88 -16.43
CA ARG A 333 -3.51 0.99 -16.33
C ARG A 333 -3.05 0.50 -14.98
N THR A 334 -1.83 -0.06 -14.94
CA THR A 334 -1.10 -0.23 -13.69
C THR A 334 -0.77 1.16 -13.15
N LEU A 335 -1.37 1.50 -12.03
CA LEU A 335 -1.12 2.71 -11.27
C LEU A 335 -0.45 2.35 -9.96
N TYR A 336 0.25 3.31 -9.38
CA TYR A 336 1.11 3.19 -8.22
C TYR A 336 0.64 4.15 -7.14
N ASP A 337 0.88 3.79 -5.89
CA ASP A 337 0.68 4.69 -4.77
C ASP A 337 1.70 4.43 -3.67
N ILE A 338 1.96 5.48 -2.88
CA ILE A 338 2.81 5.43 -1.71
C ILE A 338 2.07 5.96 -0.47
N SER A 339 2.36 5.37 0.68
CA SER A 339 2.06 6.00 1.97
C SER A 339 3.27 6.75 2.47
N THR A 340 3.03 7.96 2.96
CA THR A 340 4.00 8.80 3.64
C THR A 340 3.51 9.15 5.05
N GLY A 341 4.43 9.51 5.94
CA GLY A 341 4.07 9.95 7.29
C GLY A 341 3.33 11.30 7.38
N THR A 342 3.13 12.02 6.26
CA THR A 342 2.37 13.29 6.22
C THR A 342 0.95 13.11 5.69
N GLY A 343 0.63 11.96 5.09
CA GLY A 343 -0.66 11.74 4.42
C GLY A 343 -0.72 12.23 2.96
N ASP A 344 0.37 12.80 2.45
CA ASP A 344 0.51 13.33 1.09
C ASP A 344 1.96 13.27 0.57
N PHE A 345 2.14 13.58 -0.72
CA PHE A 345 3.45 13.75 -1.35
C PHE A 345 3.37 14.68 -2.55
N VAL A 346 4.51 15.15 -3.04
CA VAL A 346 4.58 16.01 -4.23
C VAL A 346 4.84 15.18 -5.48
N ALA A 347 3.82 15.04 -6.34
CA ALA A 347 3.85 14.24 -7.55
C ALA A 347 3.68 15.11 -8.80
N ASN A 348 4.66 15.07 -9.69
CA ASN A 348 4.79 15.95 -10.85
C ASN A 348 4.55 17.44 -10.50
N GLY A 349 5.08 17.84 -9.35
CA GLY A 349 4.94 19.18 -8.80
C GLY A 349 3.58 19.52 -8.23
N LEU A 350 2.63 18.59 -8.14
CA LEU A 350 1.32 18.77 -7.52
C LEU A 350 1.27 18.09 -6.15
N VAL A 351 0.53 18.67 -5.21
CA VAL A 351 0.30 18.02 -3.91
C VAL A 351 -0.77 16.93 -4.08
N SER A 352 -0.34 15.68 -3.94
CA SER A 352 -1.11 14.45 -4.15
C SER A 352 -1.42 13.76 -2.84
N HIS A 353 -2.66 13.28 -2.71
CA HIS A 353 -3.12 12.59 -1.51
C HIS A 353 -2.73 11.10 -1.50
N ASN A 354 -2.36 10.55 -0.33
CA ASN A 354 -2.13 9.11 -0.11
C ASN A 354 -3.43 8.28 -0.09
N CYS A 355 -3.44 7.10 -0.70
CA CYS A 355 -4.60 6.21 -0.90
C CYS A 355 -5.08 5.38 0.30
N PHE A 356 -6.41 5.36 0.57
CA PHE A 356 -7.06 4.38 1.47
C PHE A 356 -8.56 4.10 1.09
N ALA A 357 -8.98 2.89 0.61
CA ALA A 357 -10.43 2.52 0.43
C ALA A 357 -10.89 1.06 0.04
N ARG A 358 -11.85 0.50 0.82
CA ARG A 358 -13.17 -0.27 0.59
C ARG A 358 -13.30 -1.83 0.32
N ASN A 359 -14.26 -2.71 0.84
CA ASN A 359 -15.39 -2.73 1.86
C ASN A 359 -16.22 -4.11 2.11
N THR A 360 -16.89 -4.40 3.28
CA THR A 360 -18.03 -5.32 3.79
C THR A 360 -18.60 -5.14 5.29
N HIS A 361 -19.66 -4.38 5.65
CA HIS A 361 -20.43 -4.54 6.95
C HIS A 361 -21.93 -4.22 6.78
N THR A 362 -22.85 -5.05 7.30
CA THR A 362 -24.33 -4.89 7.13
C THR A 362 -25.16 -5.10 8.40
N TYR A 363 -24.57 -4.95 9.60
CA TYR A 363 -25.23 -5.36 10.86
C TYR A 363 -25.42 -4.22 11.88
N LEU A 364 -25.33 -2.97 11.44
CA LEU A 364 -25.41 -1.76 12.27
C LEU A 364 -26.22 -0.62 11.62
N ASP A 365 -27.16 -0.93 10.71
CA ASP A 365 -27.86 0.05 9.84
C ASP A 365 -26.92 0.87 8.93
N LEU A 366 -25.79 0.30 8.53
CA LEU A 366 -24.83 0.85 7.57
C LEU A 366 -24.61 -0.17 6.43
N ASP A 367 -24.41 0.30 5.20
CA ASP A 367 -24.50 -0.50 3.97
C ASP A 367 -23.29 -1.43 3.77
N ALA A 368 -23.57 -2.66 3.30
CA ALA A 368 -22.61 -3.71 2.98
C ALA A 368 -21.53 -3.28 1.97
N GLY A 369 -21.75 -2.18 1.25
CA GLY A 369 -20.97 -1.74 0.11
C GLY A 369 -19.88 -0.70 0.38
N HIS A 370 -20.13 0.41 1.08
CA HIS A 370 -19.20 1.57 1.09
C HIS A 370 -18.57 1.89 2.47
N ASP A 371 -19.15 1.41 3.58
CA ASP A 371 -18.76 1.79 4.95
C ASP A 371 -17.69 0.95 5.72
N PHE A 372 -17.46 -0.35 5.49
CA PHE A 372 -16.47 -1.25 6.14
C PHE A 372 -14.97 -0.91 6.11
N ASP A 373 -14.43 -0.23 5.11
CA ASP A 373 -13.01 0.14 5.06
C ASP A 373 -12.79 1.60 5.37
N SER A 374 -13.85 2.40 5.35
CA SER A 374 -13.82 3.79 5.78
C SER A 374 -14.30 3.96 7.21
N GLN A 375 -14.78 2.91 7.87
CA GLN A 375 -15.19 2.94 9.29
C GLN A 375 -14.71 1.67 10.01
N VAL A 376 -13.67 1.80 10.84
CA VAL A 376 -13.11 0.69 11.61
C VAL A 376 -13.44 0.90 13.08
N VAL A 377 -14.20 -0.01 13.67
CA VAL A 377 -14.40 -0.01 15.12
C VAL A 377 -13.19 -0.65 15.78
N VAL A 378 -12.58 0.09 16.70
CA VAL A 378 -11.38 -0.32 17.43
C VAL A 378 -11.73 -0.45 18.90
N LYS A 379 -11.56 -1.66 19.45
CA LYS A 379 -11.75 -1.90 20.87
C LYS A 379 -10.49 -1.48 21.63
N VAL A 380 -10.38 -0.20 21.94
CA VAL A 380 -9.14 0.39 22.50
C VAL A 380 -8.75 -0.17 23.86
N ASN A 381 -9.70 -0.69 24.62
CA ASN A 381 -9.46 -1.37 25.91
C ASN A 381 -9.35 -2.90 25.77
N ALA A 382 -9.14 -3.44 24.57
CA ALA A 382 -9.17 -4.89 24.34
C ALA A 382 -8.16 -5.65 25.21
N VAL A 383 -6.94 -5.13 25.37
CA VAL A 383 -5.89 -5.77 26.18
C VAL A 383 -6.28 -5.81 27.67
N GLU A 384 -6.79 -4.71 28.20
CA GLU A 384 -7.26 -4.58 29.59
C GLU A 384 -8.37 -5.60 29.87
N VAL A 385 -9.41 -5.59 29.03
CA VAL A 385 -10.58 -6.45 29.17
C VAL A 385 -10.19 -7.92 29.01
N LEU A 386 -9.39 -8.26 28.00
CA LEU A 386 -8.92 -9.63 27.79
C LEU A 386 -8.17 -10.13 29.02
N THR A 387 -7.23 -9.34 29.54
CA THR A 387 -6.45 -9.69 30.73
C THR A 387 -7.35 -9.96 31.93
N ALA A 388 -8.37 -9.12 32.16
CA ALA A 388 -9.34 -9.32 33.23
C ALA A 388 -10.18 -10.60 33.03
N GLN A 389 -10.62 -10.87 31.81
CA GLN A 389 -11.41 -12.07 31.50
C GLN A 389 -10.60 -13.36 31.67
N LEU A 390 -9.33 -13.37 31.26
CA LEU A 390 -8.42 -14.51 31.39
C LEU A 390 -8.02 -14.80 32.86
N LYS A 391 -8.06 -13.80 33.75
CA LYS A 391 -7.83 -13.96 35.20
C LYS A 391 -9.02 -14.59 35.95
N SER A 392 -10.16 -14.76 35.30
CA SER A 392 -11.34 -15.37 35.91
C SER A 392 -11.04 -16.80 36.35
N LYS A 393 -11.45 -17.17 37.58
CA LYS A 393 -11.37 -18.57 38.08
C LYS A 393 -12.14 -19.57 37.21
N ARG A 394 -13.06 -19.08 36.37
CA ARG A 394 -13.85 -19.90 35.44
C ARG A 394 -13.17 -20.11 34.09
N TRP A 395 -12.07 -19.41 33.81
CA TRP A 395 -11.34 -19.55 32.56
C TRP A 395 -10.60 -20.88 32.52
N ARG A 396 -10.89 -21.68 31.49
CA ARG A 396 -10.36 -23.06 31.36
C ARG A 396 -9.15 -23.16 30.45
N ARG A 397 -8.59 -22.02 30.00
CA ARG A 397 -7.46 -21.96 29.05
C ARG A 397 -7.74 -22.75 27.77
N GLU A 398 -8.97 -22.65 27.27
CA GLU A 398 -9.35 -23.22 25.99
C GLU A 398 -8.69 -22.46 24.84
N HIS A 399 -8.50 -23.12 23.70
CA HIS A 399 -7.94 -22.51 22.50
C HIS A 399 -8.73 -21.27 22.05
N VAL A 400 -8.01 -20.15 21.94
CA VAL A 400 -8.52 -18.88 21.38
C VAL A 400 -8.00 -18.69 19.95
N ALA A 401 -8.91 -18.58 18.98
CA ALA A 401 -8.56 -18.27 17.59
C ALA A 401 -8.73 -16.79 17.24
N MET A 402 -7.80 -16.26 16.46
CA MET A 402 -7.80 -14.89 15.93
C MET A 402 -7.74 -14.96 14.40
N GLY A 403 -8.34 -13.99 13.69
CA GLY A 403 -8.39 -14.01 12.23
C GLY A 403 -9.56 -14.76 11.61
N THR A 404 -10.56 -15.13 12.42
CA THR A 404 -11.75 -15.86 11.98
C THR A 404 -12.84 -14.95 11.41
N ASN A 405 -12.92 -13.70 11.88
CA ASN A 405 -13.93 -12.73 11.47
C ASN A 405 -13.33 -11.47 10.86
N THR A 406 -12.24 -10.95 11.45
CA THR A 406 -11.48 -9.82 10.94
C THR A 406 -9.99 -10.13 11.03
N ASP A 407 -9.20 -9.56 10.12
CA ASP A 407 -7.75 -9.76 10.13
C ASP A 407 -7.13 -9.00 11.32
N PRO A 408 -6.46 -9.70 12.26
CA PRO A 408 -5.83 -9.09 13.43
C PRO A 408 -4.61 -8.23 13.07
N TYR A 409 -3.98 -8.48 11.92
CA TYR A 409 -2.79 -7.80 11.42
C TYR A 409 -3.08 -6.95 10.18
N GLN A 410 -4.30 -6.44 10.07
CA GLN A 410 -4.67 -5.41 9.08
C GLN A 410 -3.91 -4.10 9.32
N ARG A 411 -3.99 -3.15 8.37
CA ARG A 411 -3.23 -1.89 8.44
C ARG A 411 -3.45 -1.10 9.74
N ALA A 412 -4.67 -1.13 10.28
CA ALA A 412 -5.00 -0.50 11.57
C ALA A 412 -4.09 -0.96 12.73
N GLU A 413 -3.62 -2.21 12.71
CA GLU A 413 -2.70 -2.76 13.71
C GLU A 413 -1.31 -2.11 13.68
N GLY A 414 -0.91 -1.52 12.54
CA GLY A 414 0.30 -0.70 12.45
C GLY A 414 0.25 0.55 13.33
N ARG A 415 -0.96 1.09 13.57
CA ARG A 415 -1.21 2.27 14.42
C ARG A 415 -1.52 1.89 15.87
N TYR A 416 -2.50 1.01 16.05
CA TYR A 416 -3.07 0.74 17.37
C TYR A 416 -2.24 -0.24 18.20
N ALA A 417 -1.45 -1.09 17.54
CA ALA A 417 -0.52 -2.02 18.18
C ALA A 417 -1.17 -2.85 19.32
N LEU A 418 -2.42 -3.31 19.13
CA LEU A 418 -3.16 -4.06 20.16
C LEU A 418 -2.70 -5.52 20.24
N MET A 419 -2.23 -6.08 19.12
CA MET A 419 -1.87 -7.49 19.03
C MET A 419 -0.71 -7.90 19.97
N PRO A 420 0.39 -7.13 20.11
CA PRO A 420 1.44 -7.45 21.08
C PRO A 420 0.91 -7.60 22.51
N GLY A 421 -0.04 -6.75 22.92
CA GLY A 421 -0.67 -6.83 24.23
C GLY A 421 -1.60 -8.04 24.38
N ILE A 422 -2.38 -8.34 23.33
CA ILE A 422 -3.27 -9.51 23.29
C ILE A 422 -2.48 -10.82 23.36
N VAL A 423 -1.40 -10.92 22.57
CA VAL A 423 -0.50 -12.09 22.55
C VAL A 423 0.11 -12.33 23.93
N LYS A 424 0.62 -11.27 24.57
CA LYS A 424 1.16 -11.36 25.94
C LYS A 424 0.09 -11.80 26.94
N ALA A 425 -1.10 -11.21 26.91
CA ALA A 425 -2.18 -11.57 27.84
C ALA A 425 -2.60 -13.04 27.72
N LEU A 426 -2.67 -13.58 26.49
CA LEU A 426 -2.95 -15.00 26.26
C LEU A 426 -1.82 -15.88 26.79
N ALA A 427 -0.57 -15.56 26.46
CA ALA A 427 0.60 -16.31 26.91
C ALA A 427 0.75 -16.31 28.44
N ASP A 428 0.66 -15.16 29.09
CA ASP A 428 0.77 -15.00 30.55
C ASP A 428 -0.31 -15.79 31.31
N SER A 429 -1.49 -15.96 30.69
CA SER A 429 -2.57 -16.76 31.25
C SER A 429 -2.43 -18.27 31.04
N GLY A 430 -1.45 -18.71 30.25
CA GLY A 430 -1.28 -20.09 29.81
C GLY A 430 -2.31 -20.54 28.76
N THR A 431 -2.89 -19.60 28.02
CA THR A 431 -3.95 -19.89 27.05
C THR A 431 -3.36 -20.15 25.67
N PRO A 432 -3.58 -21.33 25.06
CA PRO A 432 -3.14 -21.61 23.70
C PRO A 432 -3.94 -20.79 22.70
N PHE A 433 -3.30 -20.35 21.62
CA PHE A 433 -3.95 -19.50 20.63
C PHE A 433 -3.50 -19.76 19.20
N SER A 434 -4.33 -19.39 18.23
CA SER A 434 -3.93 -19.36 16.83
C SER A 434 -4.26 -18.05 16.14
N ILE A 435 -3.47 -17.72 15.12
CA ILE A 435 -3.60 -16.50 14.32
C ILE A 435 -3.71 -16.90 12.85
N LEU A 436 -4.78 -16.49 12.19
CA LEU A 436 -4.93 -16.53 10.73
C LEU A 436 -4.86 -15.12 10.16
N THR A 437 -4.03 -14.87 9.15
CA THR A 437 -3.90 -13.52 8.57
C THR A 437 -3.55 -13.52 7.08
N LYS A 438 -3.88 -12.40 6.43
CA LYS A 438 -3.33 -11.99 5.13
C LYS A 438 -2.33 -10.84 5.28
N GLY A 439 -2.31 -10.17 6.44
CA GLY A 439 -1.53 -8.98 6.73
C GLY A 439 -0.06 -9.26 7.08
N THR A 440 0.85 -8.54 6.45
CA THR A 440 2.30 -8.66 6.68
C THR A 440 2.80 -7.92 7.92
N VAL A 441 1.93 -7.15 8.60
CA VAL A 441 2.22 -6.51 9.89
C VAL A 441 2.62 -7.55 10.94
N LEU A 442 2.16 -8.80 10.81
CA LEU A 442 2.59 -9.94 11.63
C LEU A 442 4.12 -10.05 11.73
N SER A 443 4.86 -9.68 10.66
CA SER A 443 6.33 -9.73 10.64
C SER A 443 6.98 -8.96 11.80
N ARG A 444 6.36 -7.87 12.24
CA ARG A 444 6.81 -7.06 13.40
C ARG A 444 6.82 -7.88 14.69
N ASP A 445 5.85 -8.77 14.83
CA ASP A 445 5.58 -9.49 16.08
C ASP A 445 6.13 -10.93 16.09
N ILE A 446 6.75 -11.39 14.99
CA ILE A 446 7.40 -12.72 14.92
C ILE A 446 8.36 -12.96 16.09
N PRO A 447 9.26 -12.02 16.48
CA PRO A 447 10.12 -12.25 17.65
C PRO A 447 9.36 -12.42 18.97
N LEU A 448 8.19 -11.78 19.11
CA LEU A 448 7.32 -11.98 20.28
C LEU A 448 6.66 -13.37 20.22
N LEU A 449 6.14 -13.75 19.06
CA LEU A 449 5.47 -15.03 18.83
C LEU A 449 6.42 -16.21 19.06
N ALA A 450 7.68 -16.10 18.62
CA ALA A 450 8.72 -17.09 18.89
C ALA A 450 8.91 -17.28 20.39
N ARG A 451 9.12 -16.19 21.15
CA ARG A 451 9.29 -16.27 22.61
C ARG A 451 8.08 -16.85 23.34
N VAL A 452 6.85 -16.45 22.98
CA VAL A 452 5.66 -16.98 23.69
C VAL A 452 5.34 -18.42 23.31
N SER A 453 5.78 -18.88 22.14
CA SER A 453 5.62 -20.29 21.74
C SER A 453 6.40 -21.26 22.62
N GLU A 454 7.40 -20.77 23.37
CA GLU A 454 8.12 -21.55 24.39
C GLU A 454 7.28 -21.84 25.64
N SER A 455 6.24 -21.03 25.91
CA SER A 455 5.44 -21.13 27.14
C SER A 455 3.99 -21.57 26.89
N VAL A 456 3.44 -21.28 25.71
CA VAL A 456 2.09 -21.72 25.32
C VAL A 456 2.07 -22.24 23.90
N PRO A 457 1.22 -23.23 23.57
CA PRO A 457 1.03 -23.65 22.19
C PRO A 457 0.50 -22.49 21.32
N VAL A 458 1.16 -22.27 20.18
CA VAL A 458 0.79 -21.24 19.19
C VAL A 458 0.62 -21.87 17.81
N GLY A 459 -0.50 -21.57 17.14
CA GLY A 459 -0.72 -21.91 15.73
C GLY A 459 -0.69 -20.67 14.84
N LEU A 460 -0.05 -20.75 13.67
CA LEU A 460 0.02 -19.66 12.69
C LEU A 460 -0.46 -20.11 11.32
N GLY A 461 -1.39 -19.33 10.76
CA GLY A 461 -1.98 -19.52 9.46
C GLY A 461 -1.80 -18.29 8.57
N VAL A 462 -1.39 -18.49 7.33
CA VAL A 462 -1.35 -17.43 6.30
C VAL A 462 -2.25 -17.82 5.12
N SER A 463 -3.12 -16.92 4.70
CA SER A 463 -3.99 -17.17 3.55
C SER A 463 -3.34 -16.70 2.24
N ILE A 464 -3.09 -17.62 1.31
CA ILE A 464 -2.47 -17.37 0.00
C ILE A 464 -3.29 -18.09 -1.07
N ALA A 465 -4.21 -17.39 -1.73
CA ALA A 465 -5.15 -17.98 -2.67
C ALA A 465 -4.76 -17.83 -4.15
N LEU A 466 -4.04 -16.76 -4.47
CA LEU A 466 -3.80 -16.28 -5.83
C LEU A 466 -2.33 -15.93 -5.95
N LEU A 467 -1.61 -16.49 -6.92
CA LEU A 467 -0.25 -16.02 -7.30
C LEU A 467 -0.29 -14.96 -8.38
N ASP A 468 -1.26 -15.10 -9.29
CA ASP A 468 -1.48 -14.14 -10.37
C ASP A 468 -1.81 -12.77 -9.78
N ARG A 469 -0.94 -11.80 -10.06
CA ARG A 469 -1.03 -10.47 -9.47
C ARG A 469 -2.22 -9.69 -10.02
N GLU A 470 -2.56 -9.88 -11.29
CA GLU A 470 -3.67 -9.19 -11.94
C GLU A 470 -4.99 -9.68 -11.35
N LEU A 471 -5.19 -11.01 -11.32
CA LEU A 471 -6.36 -11.65 -10.73
C LEU A 471 -6.48 -11.37 -9.22
N GLN A 472 -5.36 -11.41 -8.49
CA GLN A 472 -5.34 -11.07 -7.07
C GLN A 472 -5.72 -9.62 -6.81
N SER A 473 -5.21 -8.68 -7.62
CA SER A 473 -5.54 -7.26 -7.48
C SER A 473 -7.02 -6.98 -7.78
N GLY A 474 -7.63 -7.72 -8.71
CA GLY A 474 -9.05 -7.61 -9.03
C GLY A 474 -9.99 -8.16 -7.95
N LEU A 475 -9.54 -9.16 -7.18
CA LEU A 475 -10.39 -9.89 -6.22
C LEU A 475 -10.12 -9.61 -4.75
N GLU A 476 -8.88 -9.29 -4.38
CA GLU A 476 -8.46 -8.97 -3.00
C GLU A 476 -7.74 -7.60 -2.94
N PRO A 477 -8.35 -6.50 -3.43
CA PRO A 477 -7.68 -5.22 -3.54
C PRO A 477 -7.09 -4.78 -2.19
N GLY A 478 -5.77 -4.55 -2.22
CA GLY A 478 -4.88 -4.04 -1.18
C GLY A 478 -4.64 -4.93 0.06
N THR A 479 -4.91 -6.23 -0.05
CA THR A 479 -4.11 -7.22 0.69
C THR A 479 -2.66 -7.24 0.19
N PRO A 480 -1.68 -7.60 1.05
CA PRO A 480 -0.29 -7.77 0.63
C PRO A 480 -0.14 -8.69 -0.59
N SER A 481 0.87 -8.42 -1.42
CA SER A 481 1.10 -9.23 -2.62
C SER A 481 1.29 -10.71 -2.27
N PRO A 482 0.98 -11.63 -3.20
CA PRO A 482 1.25 -13.05 -2.99
C PRO A 482 2.70 -13.30 -2.58
N GLN A 483 3.65 -12.60 -3.21
CA GLN A 483 5.07 -12.67 -2.89
C GLN A 483 5.37 -12.17 -1.47
N ALA A 484 4.76 -11.06 -1.03
CA ALA A 484 4.93 -10.56 0.33
C ALA A 484 4.34 -11.52 1.39
N ARG A 485 3.27 -12.26 1.05
CA ARG A 485 2.70 -13.29 1.92
C ARG A 485 3.57 -14.55 1.96
N LEU A 486 4.15 -14.98 0.83
CA LEU A 486 5.13 -16.06 0.80
C LEU A 486 6.39 -15.70 1.61
N GLU A 487 6.86 -14.46 1.50
CA GLU A 487 7.97 -13.94 2.31
C GLU A 487 7.62 -13.93 3.82
N LEU A 488 6.38 -13.62 4.18
CA LEU A 488 5.91 -13.75 5.56
C LEU A 488 6.00 -15.21 6.04
N VAL A 489 5.54 -16.17 5.23
CA VAL A 489 5.66 -17.60 5.55
C VAL A 489 7.13 -17.95 5.79
N ARG A 490 8.03 -17.55 4.89
CA ARG A 490 9.47 -17.79 5.02
C ARG A 490 10.01 -17.24 6.34
N ARG A 491 9.69 -15.98 6.70
CA ARG A 491 10.14 -15.36 7.96
C ARG A 491 9.60 -16.05 9.21
N VAL A 492 8.35 -16.52 9.18
CA VAL A 492 7.78 -17.29 10.29
C VAL A 492 8.56 -18.60 10.48
N ARG A 493 8.88 -19.29 9.38
CA ARG A 493 9.63 -20.54 9.39
C ARG A 493 11.09 -20.34 9.80
N ASP A 494 11.75 -19.28 9.32
CA ASP A 494 13.10 -18.89 9.71
C ASP A 494 13.21 -18.62 11.22
N ALA A 495 12.12 -18.16 11.84
CA ALA A 495 12.03 -17.96 13.29
C ALA A 495 11.71 -19.23 14.09
N GLY A 496 11.67 -20.41 13.44
CA GLY A 496 11.41 -21.70 14.07
C GLY A 496 9.93 -22.00 14.35
N LEU A 497 9.00 -21.12 13.95
CA LEU A 497 7.56 -21.29 14.19
C LEU A 497 6.91 -22.10 13.07
N PRO A 498 5.92 -22.96 13.35
CA PRO A 498 5.15 -23.64 12.32
C PRO A 498 4.23 -22.64 11.59
N CYS A 499 3.98 -22.85 10.29
CA CYS A 499 3.16 -21.95 9.49
C CYS A 499 2.32 -22.74 8.48
N GLY A 500 1.04 -22.91 8.79
CA GLY A 500 0.08 -23.50 7.85
C GLY A 500 -0.37 -22.48 6.81
N VAL A 501 -0.59 -22.91 5.57
CA VAL A 501 -1.09 -22.04 4.50
C VAL A 501 -2.50 -22.44 4.06
N PHE A 502 -3.37 -21.44 3.94
CA PHE A 502 -4.73 -21.60 3.43
C PHE A 502 -4.79 -21.10 1.99
N VAL A 503 -4.91 -22.03 1.04
CA VAL A 503 -5.27 -21.72 -0.35
C VAL A 503 -6.79 -21.58 -0.42
N ALA A 504 -7.27 -20.41 -0.02
CA ALA A 504 -8.69 -20.13 0.12
C ALA A 504 -9.00 -18.68 -0.31
N PRO A 505 -9.75 -18.46 -1.40
CA PRO A 505 -10.47 -19.45 -2.21
C PRO A 505 -9.75 -19.93 -3.49
N VAL A 506 -9.97 -21.18 -3.89
CA VAL A 506 -9.81 -21.62 -5.28
C VAL A 506 -11.05 -21.20 -6.09
N LEU A 507 -10.81 -20.60 -7.25
CA LEU A 507 -11.82 -19.98 -8.10
C LEU A 507 -12.10 -20.85 -9.33
N PRO A 508 -13.32 -21.39 -9.49
CA PRO A 508 -13.67 -22.24 -10.62
C PRO A 508 -13.42 -21.62 -11.99
N GLY A 509 -12.65 -22.29 -12.86
CA GLY A 509 -12.26 -21.81 -14.19
C GLY A 509 -11.26 -20.65 -14.20
N LEU A 510 -10.72 -20.26 -13.04
CA LEU A 510 -9.77 -19.15 -12.89
C LEU A 510 -8.45 -19.56 -12.25
N THR A 511 -8.51 -20.40 -11.20
CA THR A 511 -7.32 -20.84 -10.45
C THR A 511 -7.32 -22.33 -10.11
N ASP A 512 -8.14 -23.11 -10.82
CA ASP A 512 -8.36 -24.54 -10.59
C ASP A 512 -7.75 -25.44 -11.67
N SER A 513 -6.93 -24.88 -12.57
CA SER A 513 -6.13 -25.68 -13.50
C SER A 513 -5.00 -26.41 -12.76
N GLU A 514 -4.60 -27.57 -13.27
CA GLU A 514 -3.53 -28.36 -12.64
C GLU A 514 -2.20 -27.57 -12.61
N GLU A 515 -1.86 -26.89 -13.69
CA GLU A 515 -0.65 -26.05 -13.80
C GLU A 515 -0.65 -24.91 -12.76
N GLN A 516 -1.78 -24.20 -12.61
CA GLN A 516 -1.88 -23.10 -11.65
C GLN A 516 -1.79 -23.58 -10.21
N LEU A 517 -2.46 -24.70 -9.89
CA LEU A 517 -2.43 -25.30 -8.56
C LEU A 517 -1.04 -25.85 -8.23
N ASP A 518 -0.39 -26.55 -9.17
CA ASP A 518 0.96 -27.09 -9.00
C ASP A 518 1.98 -25.97 -8.79
N GLY A 519 1.92 -24.91 -9.60
CA GLY A 519 2.79 -23.74 -9.46
C GLY A 519 2.58 -22.98 -8.13
N LEU A 520 1.35 -22.87 -7.65
CA LEU A 520 1.03 -22.29 -6.34
C LEU A 520 1.60 -23.12 -5.20
N LEU A 521 1.36 -24.44 -5.22
CA LEU A 521 1.84 -25.35 -4.19
C LEU A 521 3.37 -25.42 -4.17
N ALA A 522 4.03 -25.40 -5.33
CA ALA A 522 5.49 -25.37 -5.42
C ALA A 522 6.08 -24.12 -4.72
N GLN A 523 5.50 -22.94 -4.93
CA GLN A 523 5.97 -21.71 -4.27
C GLN A 523 5.69 -21.71 -2.77
N ILE A 524 4.54 -22.26 -2.34
CA ILE A 524 4.22 -22.41 -0.92
C ILE A 524 5.21 -23.36 -0.23
N ALA A 525 5.53 -24.49 -0.88
CA ALA A 525 6.52 -25.42 -0.37
C ALA A 525 7.93 -24.80 -0.31
N ALA A 526 8.33 -24.05 -1.35
CA ALA A 526 9.61 -23.33 -1.38
C ALA A 526 9.71 -22.27 -0.27
N ALA A 527 8.60 -21.65 0.14
CA ALA A 527 8.55 -20.75 1.29
C ALA A 527 8.65 -21.46 2.65
N GLY A 528 8.61 -22.80 2.67
CA GLY A 528 8.79 -23.61 3.88
C GLY A 528 7.52 -23.88 4.67
N ALA A 529 6.33 -23.71 4.08
CA ALA A 529 5.06 -23.95 4.77
C ALA A 529 4.99 -25.33 5.44
N SER A 530 4.40 -25.38 6.62
CA SER A 530 4.27 -26.62 7.40
C SER A 530 3.15 -27.54 6.90
N GLY A 531 2.16 -26.98 6.21
CA GLY A 531 1.08 -27.74 5.59
C GLY A 531 0.14 -26.83 4.81
N VAL A 532 -0.70 -27.41 3.95
CA VAL A 532 -1.65 -26.66 3.13
C VAL A 532 -3.06 -27.22 3.23
N THR A 533 -4.03 -26.32 3.40
CA THR A 533 -5.45 -26.59 3.18
C THR A 533 -5.94 -25.80 1.97
N VAL A 534 -6.68 -26.48 1.09
CA VAL A 534 -7.25 -25.85 -0.10
C VAL A 534 -8.78 -25.84 -0.03
N LEU A 535 -9.38 -24.66 -0.14
CA LEU A 535 -10.82 -24.46 -0.03
C LEU A 535 -11.37 -23.85 -1.32
N PRO A 536 -12.45 -24.39 -1.91
CA PRO A 536 -13.12 -23.73 -3.02
C PRO A 536 -13.84 -22.46 -2.56
N LEU A 537 -14.07 -21.55 -3.50
CA LEU A 537 -14.82 -20.32 -3.26
C LEU A 537 -16.20 -20.58 -2.64
N HIS A 538 -16.49 -19.85 -1.56
CA HIS A 538 -17.77 -19.85 -0.88
C HIS A 538 -18.42 -18.46 -1.00
N LEU A 539 -19.62 -18.38 -1.59
CA LEU A 539 -20.28 -17.13 -1.96
C LEU A 539 -21.52 -16.88 -1.09
N ARG A 540 -21.32 -16.30 0.10
CA ARG A 540 -22.42 -15.87 0.97
C ARG A 540 -23.19 -14.68 0.36
N PRO A 541 -24.46 -14.46 0.76
CA PRO A 541 -25.16 -13.21 0.47
C PRO A 541 -24.29 -11.99 0.85
N GLY A 542 -24.32 -10.95 0.02
CA GLY A 542 -23.42 -9.80 0.06
C GLY A 542 -22.17 -9.99 -0.80
N ALA A 543 -21.38 -11.02 -0.49
CA ALA A 543 -20.16 -11.35 -1.24
C ALA A 543 -20.48 -11.90 -2.65
N ARG A 544 -21.60 -12.63 -2.78
CA ARG A 544 -22.08 -13.21 -4.04
C ARG A 544 -22.38 -12.13 -5.08
N GLU A 545 -23.11 -11.09 -4.70
CA GLU A 545 -23.53 -10.00 -5.59
C GLU A 545 -22.33 -9.18 -6.05
N TRP A 546 -21.38 -8.93 -5.14
CA TRP A 546 -20.12 -8.26 -5.46
C TRP A 546 -19.29 -9.08 -6.46
N PHE A 547 -19.05 -10.35 -6.15
CA PHE A 547 -18.27 -11.24 -7.00
C PHE A 547 -18.95 -11.44 -8.36
N ALA A 548 -20.29 -11.55 -8.40
CA ALA A 548 -21.03 -11.67 -9.64
C ALA A 548 -20.89 -10.43 -10.54
N ARG A 549 -20.90 -9.21 -9.98
CA ARG A 549 -20.65 -7.98 -10.75
C ARG A 549 -19.24 -7.97 -11.33
N TRP A 550 -18.23 -8.29 -10.51
CA TRP A 550 -16.85 -8.39 -10.98
C TRP A 550 -16.69 -9.43 -12.09
N LEU A 551 -17.31 -10.61 -11.90
CA LEU A 551 -17.24 -11.72 -12.84
C LEU A 551 -17.89 -11.37 -14.19
N VAL A 552 -19.07 -10.74 -14.19
CA VAL A 552 -19.73 -10.33 -15.43
C VAL A 552 -18.92 -9.26 -16.17
N ALA A 553 -18.31 -8.32 -15.44
CA ALA A 553 -17.50 -7.27 -16.05
C ALA A 553 -16.17 -7.79 -16.59
N SER A 554 -15.49 -8.69 -15.87
CA SER A 554 -14.11 -9.08 -16.15
C SER A 554 -13.99 -10.40 -16.92
N ARG A 555 -14.91 -11.34 -16.67
CA ARG A 555 -14.91 -12.71 -17.19
C ARG A 555 -16.34 -13.17 -17.55
N PRO A 556 -17.00 -12.47 -18.51
CA PRO A 556 -18.37 -12.78 -18.90
C PRO A 556 -18.53 -14.22 -19.42
N ASP A 557 -17.45 -14.80 -19.97
CA ASP A 557 -17.35 -16.19 -20.42
C ASP A 557 -17.64 -17.20 -19.29
N LEU A 558 -17.30 -16.87 -18.05
CA LEU A 558 -17.49 -17.74 -16.88
C LEU A 558 -18.83 -17.54 -16.16
N ALA A 559 -19.56 -16.46 -16.47
CA ALA A 559 -20.78 -16.09 -15.73
C ALA A 559 -21.86 -17.18 -15.74
N ALA A 560 -22.03 -17.89 -16.86
CA ALA A 560 -22.98 -19.01 -16.95
C ALA A 560 -22.54 -20.22 -16.11
N THR A 561 -21.24 -20.49 -16.07
CA THR A 561 -20.65 -21.58 -15.29
C THR A 561 -20.82 -21.34 -13.78
N TYR A 562 -20.51 -20.13 -13.30
CA TYR A 562 -20.73 -19.78 -11.89
C TYR A 562 -22.20 -19.82 -11.49
N ARG A 563 -23.12 -19.38 -12.37
CA ARG A 563 -24.57 -19.52 -12.12
C ARG A 563 -24.98 -20.97 -11.87
N ARG A 564 -24.43 -21.92 -12.63
CA ARG A 564 -24.68 -23.36 -12.42
C ARG A 564 -24.03 -23.89 -11.14
N LEU A 565 -22.77 -23.55 -10.91
CA LEU A 565 -22.00 -24.04 -9.76
C LEU A 565 -22.55 -23.58 -8.41
N TYR A 566 -23.19 -22.40 -8.36
CA TYR A 566 -23.76 -21.80 -7.14
C TYR A 566 -25.30 -21.71 -7.17
N ALA A 567 -25.96 -22.54 -7.99
CA ALA A 567 -27.41 -22.55 -8.12
C ALA A 567 -28.15 -22.92 -6.82
N ARG A 568 -27.52 -23.76 -5.98
CA ARG A 568 -28.13 -24.33 -4.76
C ARG A 568 -27.78 -23.57 -3.46
N GLY A 569 -27.06 -22.45 -3.55
CA GLY A 569 -26.73 -21.62 -2.40
C GLY A 569 -25.29 -21.09 -2.42
N SER A 570 -24.74 -20.87 -1.23
CA SER A 570 -23.41 -20.25 -1.04
C SER A 570 -22.24 -21.21 -1.26
N TYR A 571 -22.48 -22.51 -1.10
CA TYR A 571 -21.48 -23.54 -1.36
C TYR A 571 -21.45 -23.91 -2.84
N VAL A 572 -20.25 -24.14 -3.36
CA VAL A 572 -20.06 -24.67 -4.72
C VAL A 572 -20.60 -26.10 -4.81
N ASP A 573 -21.08 -26.49 -5.99
CA ASP A 573 -21.60 -27.82 -6.28
C ASP A 573 -20.69 -28.94 -5.76
N ALA A 574 -21.29 -29.95 -5.11
CA ALA A 574 -20.56 -31.06 -4.47
C ALA A 574 -19.68 -31.85 -5.45
N ARG A 575 -20.08 -31.94 -6.73
CA ARG A 575 -19.28 -32.62 -7.76
C ARG A 575 -18.00 -31.85 -8.06
N TYR A 576 -18.08 -30.52 -8.10
CA TYR A 576 -16.90 -29.66 -8.25
C TYR A 576 -15.95 -29.81 -7.06
N ARG A 577 -16.49 -29.85 -5.83
CA ARG A 577 -15.68 -30.10 -4.62
C ARG A 577 -14.91 -31.42 -4.74
N LYS A 578 -15.61 -32.52 -5.03
CA LYS A 578 -14.98 -33.84 -5.19
C LYS A 578 -13.88 -33.82 -6.26
N TRP A 579 -14.19 -33.28 -7.43
CA TRP A 579 -13.24 -33.14 -8.54
C TRP A 579 -11.99 -32.34 -8.15
N LEU A 580 -12.17 -31.21 -7.46
CA LEU A 580 -11.06 -30.36 -7.02
C LEU A 580 -10.14 -31.11 -6.06
N ALA A 581 -10.69 -31.91 -5.17
CA ALA A 581 -9.90 -32.70 -4.23
C ALA A 581 -9.12 -33.83 -4.90
N ASP A 582 -9.78 -34.58 -5.79
CA ASP A 582 -9.16 -35.68 -6.53
C ASP A 582 -7.96 -35.13 -7.34
N ARG A 583 -8.04 -33.88 -7.81
CA ARG A 583 -6.95 -33.14 -8.47
C ARG A 583 -5.84 -32.66 -7.53
N ILE A 584 -6.17 -32.14 -6.35
CA ILE A 584 -5.20 -31.52 -5.43
C ILE A 584 -4.39 -32.55 -4.65
N GLN A 585 -4.99 -33.67 -4.26
CA GLN A 585 -4.34 -34.66 -3.39
C GLN A 585 -2.98 -35.18 -3.93
N PRO A 586 -2.84 -35.52 -5.23
CA PRO A 586 -1.53 -35.86 -5.80
C PRO A 586 -0.52 -34.73 -5.76
N LEU A 587 -0.96 -33.47 -5.95
CA LEU A 587 -0.08 -32.30 -5.95
C LEU A 587 0.45 -32.00 -4.54
N LEU A 588 -0.42 -32.09 -3.51
CA LEU A 588 0.02 -31.94 -2.11
C LEU A 588 1.09 -32.96 -1.75
N ARG A 589 0.90 -34.23 -2.13
CA ARG A 589 1.92 -35.28 -1.93
C ARG A 589 3.23 -34.98 -2.65
N ARG A 590 3.14 -34.52 -3.90
CA ARG A 590 4.32 -34.18 -4.72
C ARG A 590 5.20 -33.12 -4.07
N HIS A 591 4.59 -32.13 -3.42
CA HIS A 591 5.28 -31.03 -2.77
C HIS A 591 5.53 -31.24 -1.26
N GLY A 592 5.18 -32.41 -0.71
CA GLY A 592 5.33 -32.70 0.72
C GLY A 592 4.44 -31.87 1.64
N LEU A 593 3.31 -31.38 1.12
CA LEU A 593 2.36 -30.50 1.83
C LEU A 593 1.12 -31.25 2.33
N ASP A 594 1.08 -32.57 2.18
CA ASP A 594 -0.03 -33.44 2.58
C ASP A 594 0.02 -33.87 4.06
N VAL A 595 0.97 -33.33 4.84
CA VAL A 595 1.12 -33.66 6.26
C VAL A 595 -0.08 -33.11 7.04
N LYS A 596 -0.80 -34.01 7.71
CA LYS A 596 -2.02 -33.71 8.46
C LYS A 596 -1.72 -33.73 9.94
N GLY A 597 -2.05 -32.65 10.65
CA GLY A 597 -1.95 -32.58 12.10
C GLY A 597 -2.96 -33.52 12.79
N GLY A 598 -2.56 -34.76 13.07
CA GLY A 598 -3.01 -35.57 14.21
C GLY A 598 -4.51 -35.86 14.39
N ARG A 599 -5.36 -35.76 13.36
CA ARG A 599 -6.74 -36.27 13.41
C ARG A 599 -7.04 -37.09 12.16
N ASP A 600 -7.57 -38.30 12.37
CA ASP A 600 -7.76 -39.31 11.34
C ASP A 600 -8.55 -38.81 10.13
N ALA A 601 -8.21 -39.39 8.98
CA ALA A 601 -8.60 -38.98 7.65
C ALA A 601 -10.11 -38.72 7.46
N VAL A 602 -10.49 -37.48 7.15
CA VAL A 602 -11.77 -37.20 6.48
C VAL A 602 -11.61 -36.06 5.47
N GLY A 603 -11.80 -36.39 4.19
CA GLY A 603 -12.53 -35.58 3.21
C GLY A 603 -11.93 -34.28 2.68
N VAL A 604 -12.24 -34.03 1.40
CA VAL A 604 -12.18 -32.72 0.73
C VAL A 604 -12.82 -31.64 1.61
N PRO A 605 -12.21 -30.46 1.78
CA PRO A 605 -12.84 -29.40 2.56
C PRO A 605 -14.15 -28.94 1.89
N GLY A 606 -15.26 -29.07 2.63
CA GLY A 606 -16.56 -28.63 2.13
C GLY A 606 -17.77 -29.06 2.94
N ASP A 607 -17.67 -30.07 3.81
CA ASP A 607 -18.65 -30.29 4.87
C ASP A 607 -18.06 -29.84 6.21
N ASP A 608 -18.92 -29.78 7.24
CA ASP A 608 -18.79 -29.17 8.57
C ASP A 608 -17.54 -29.52 9.42
N ASP A 609 -16.54 -30.20 8.86
CA ASP A 609 -15.28 -30.63 9.49
C ASP A 609 -14.08 -30.25 8.60
N GLY A 610 -13.65 -28.98 8.69
CA GLY A 610 -12.52 -28.47 7.89
C GLY A 610 -11.19 -29.08 8.32
N VAL A 611 -10.41 -29.60 7.36
CA VAL A 611 -9.01 -29.99 7.58
C VAL A 611 -8.17 -28.73 7.75
N TRP A 612 -7.46 -28.62 8.87
CA TRP A 612 -6.57 -27.49 9.16
C TRP A 612 -5.14 -27.82 8.72
N PRO A 613 -4.42 -26.88 8.07
CA PRO A 613 -3.05 -27.14 7.68
C PRO A 613 -2.18 -27.29 8.92
N GLU A 614 -1.22 -28.20 8.87
CA GLU A 614 -0.26 -28.38 9.95
C GLU A 614 0.39 -27.04 10.32
N GLY A 615 0.54 -26.80 11.62
CA GLY A 615 1.09 -25.56 12.15
C GLY A 615 0.09 -24.42 12.33
N SER A 616 -1.12 -24.51 11.76
CA SER A 616 -2.13 -23.44 11.92
C SER A 616 -2.95 -23.54 13.21
N LEU A 617 -2.91 -24.68 13.87
CA LEU A 617 -3.49 -24.90 15.19
C LEU A 617 -2.39 -25.10 16.22
N PRO A 618 -2.64 -24.73 17.49
CA PRO A 618 -1.70 -25.04 18.56
C PRO A 618 -1.57 -26.55 18.74
N ALA A 619 -0.34 -27.04 18.89
CA ALA A 619 -0.08 -28.46 19.15
C ALA A 619 -0.69 -28.92 20.49
N ASP A 620 -1.09 -30.19 20.55
CA ASP A 620 -1.51 -30.90 21.77
C ASP A 620 -2.70 -30.29 22.55
N VAL A 621 -3.53 -29.47 21.91
CA VAL A 621 -4.76 -28.94 22.52
C VAL A 621 -5.96 -29.85 22.19
N PRO A 622 -6.66 -30.41 23.20
CA PRO A 622 -7.88 -31.19 22.98
C PRO A 622 -8.92 -30.34 22.24
N GLY A 623 -9.49 -30.87 21.16
CA GLY A 623 -10.62 -30.24 20.47
C GLY A 623 -11.84 -30.11 21.41
N PRO A 624 -12.81 -29.22 21.08
CA PRO A 624 -14.02 -29.11 21.87
C PRO A 624 -14.73 -30.47 21.95
N ARG A 625 -15.20 -30.83 23.16
CA ARG A 625 -16.03 -32.03 23.34
C ARG A 625 -17.28 -31.90 22.47
N ALA A 626 -17.57 -32.93 21.67
CA ALA A 626 -18.80 -33.01 20.89
C ALA A 626 -19.99 -32.82 21.84
N VAL A 627 -20.88 -31.87 21.51
CA VAL A 627 -22.13 -31.68 22.25
C VAL A 627 -23.10 -32.73 21.72
N ASP A 628 -23.58 -33.58 22.63
CA ASP A 628 -24.50 -34.67 22.33
C ASP A 628 -25.80 -34.12 21.72
N GLN A 629 -26.23 -34.67 20.58
CA GLN A 629 -27.37 -34.14 19.82
C GLN A 629 -28.71 -34.37 20.54
N GLU A 630 -28.78 -35.26 21.54
CA GLU A 630 -30.00 -35.54 22.29
C GLU A 630 -30.42 -34.44 23.27
N GLN A 631 -29.56 -33.46 23.59
CA GLN A 631 -29.91 -32.36 24.51
C GLN A 631 -30.64 -31.17 23.85
N LEU A 632 -30.94 -31.21 22.54
CA LEU A 632 -31.58 -30.11 21.81
C LEU A 632 -33.05 -30.35 21.43
N THR A 633 -33.67 -31.47 21.83
CA THR A 633 -35.11 -31.72 21.60
C THR A 633 -36.03 -31.27 22.74
N LEU A 634 -35.49 -30.62 23.76
CA LEU A 634 -36.28 -29.95 24.80
C LEU A 634 -35.72 -28.54 25.02
N LEU A 635 -36.03 -27.62 24.08
CA LEU A 635 -36.29 -26.18 24.27
C LEU A 635 -36.59 -25.49 22.94
#